data_AF-A0A165F2T1-F1
#
_entry.id   AF-A0A165F2T1-F1
#
_cell.length_a   1.000
_cell.length_b   1.000
_cell.length_c   1.000
_cell.angle_alpha   90.00
_cell.angle_beta   90.00
_cell.angle_gamma   90.00
#
_symmetry.space_group_name_H-M   'P 1'
#
loop_
_entity.id
_entity.type
_entity.pdbx_description
1 polymer ?
#
loop_
_entity_poly.entity_id
_entity_poly.type
_entity_poly.pdbx_seq_one_letter_code
_entity_poly.pdbx_strand_id
1 'polypeptide(L)'
;MDVLHFPSQVAADRYALEQRIAALQSHPSPPISQSTDARHTLKLQLDALNAPIYKLSDELLADIFLVGLDQYLEEDRFDLVRLWQYRATLCSTVSRFRRVAMSVARMWAIVKVETFTSPSDPTSRWAYAAGEGPDICRKDTLLDLFVELTVNMPDPPAVDPRVRITTLPNQVRVTTEESPGHFHSIGVYLDAGARYETPRLSGVSHMLDRMAFKSTSTHSAEETAAILDATGMQIQCTSTRESMMYQSTHFPSDLPLALSLIASTLQQPLLLPEELEESKAAAAYELREIISKPELILPEVVHQAAFGGETLGRPLLCPEDRFELITPDIIREYLSTYVRPERIVVAGAGMPHEQLVELTEQYFGQMPYHETTASPTQRFAPPSATQPLTPPPSPPSGNVPSLTARLSTMSSSLFHPHPSTGPLVPPPREPAVHRPSTFLEPDSSLPFTHLHLAFPSLPISHPSLYALAVLQVLLGGGSSFSAGGPGKGMYSRCYTHILNRHHNIDSCQAFHHIYTDAGLFGISASCTHNTVGSLPAVLGGFMAQLMQPKNIQSSELSRAKNQLKSSIAMSLESRAVEVEDLGRQVQVHGRRIGIREMDERIDEVEKEDVEQIARDVLSGGVTVVARGEVDALGDVRATLGKYGIGLGKDANGYALGRGGWFR
;
A
#
# COMPACT_ATOMS: atom_id res chain seq x y z
N MET A 1 31.06 21.80 21.49
CA MET A 1 31.22 22.94 20.56
C MET A 1 32.06 22.44 19.40
N ASP A 2 31.68 22.88 18.19
CA ASP A 2 32.30 22.62 16.88
C ASP A 2 32.03 21.28 16.18
N VAL A 3 30.84 21.14 15.57
CA VAL A 3 30.64 20.51 14.24
C VAL A 3 29.40 21.15 13.56
N LEU A 4 29.60 22.23 12.81
CA LEU A 4 28.67 22.74 11.79
C LEU A 4 29.51 23.47 10.74
N HIS A 5 29.75 22.87 9.56
CA HIS A 5 29.97 23.54 8.27
C HIS A 5 30.30 22.52 7.18
N PHE A 6 29.27 21.95 6.55
CA PHE A 6 29.40 21.21 5.28
C PHE A 6 28.33 21.52 4.20
N PRO A 7 27.14 22.13 4.48
CA PRO A 7 26.20 22.45 3.40
C PRO A 7 26.47 23.78 2.67
N SER A 8 27.44 24.60 3.11
CA SER A 8 27.72 25.92 2.50
C SER A 8 28.57 25.85 1.22
N GLN A 9 29.43 24.83 1.07
CA GLN A 9 30.36 24.74 -0.06
C GLN A 9 29.62 24.44 -1.38
N VAL A 10 28.67 23.49 -1.37
CA VAL A 10 27.93 23.07 -2.57
C VAL A 10 27.00 24.18 -3.08
N ALA A 11 26.39 24.94 -2.17
CA ALA A 11 25.57 26.09 -2.53
C ALA A 11 26.42 27.26 -3.07
N ALA A 12 27.61 27.48 -2.49
CA ALA A 12 28.56 28.49 -2.97
C ALA A 12 29.14 28.12 -4.36
N ASP A 13 29.44 26.84 -4.59
CA ASP A 13 29.95 26.34 -5.87
C ASP A 13 28.89 26.44 -6.97
N ARG A 14 27.62 26.13 -6.65
CA ARG A 14 26.49 26.28 -7.58
C ARG A 14 26.25 27.75 -7.94
N TYR A 15 26.27 28.65 -6.97
CA TYR A 15 26.11 30.09 -7.20
C TYR A 15 27.28 30.68 -8.00
N ALA A 16 28.52 30.26 -7.72
CA ALA A 16 29.69 30.69 -8.48
C ALA A 16 29.66 30.20 -9.94
N LEU A 17 29.09 29.01 -10.18
CA LEU A 17 28.91 28.46 -11.52
C LEU A 17 27.80 29.19 -12.29
N GLU A 18 26.66 29.46 -11.66
CA GLU A 18 25.54 30.21 -12.25
C GLU A 18 25.97 31.64 -12.63
N GLN A 19 26.78 32.32 -11.80
CA GLN A 19 27.33 33.63 -12.15
C GLN A 19 28.35 33.57 -13.31
N ARG A 20 29.13 32.50 -13.43
CA ARG A 20 30.08 32.32 -14.55
C ARG A 20 29.37 32.01 -15.86
N ILE A 21 28.26 31.26 -15.83
CA ILE A 21 27.42 30.99 -17.00
C ILE A 21 26.74 32.28 -17.47
N ALA A 22 26.21 33.10 -16.55
CA ALA A 22 25.63 34.40 -16.88
C ALA A 22 26.67 35.38 -17.47
N ALA A 23 27.92 35.34 -16.99
CA ALA A 23 29.02 36.13 -17.56
C ALA A 23 29.40 35.68 -18.99
N LEU A 24 29.34 34.38 -19.29
CA LEU A 24 29.59 33.84 -20.65
C LEU A 24 28.48 34.20 -21.64
N GLN A 25 27.23 34.33 -21.19
CA GLN A 25 26.08 34.68 -22.03
C GLN A 25 25.96 36.19 -22.35
N SER A 26 26.71 37.05 -21.66
CA SER A 26 26.59 38.51 -21.78
C SER A 26 27.65 39.19 -22.68
N HIS A 27 28.56 38.42 -23.29
CA HIS A 27 29.52 38.96 -24.26
C HIS A 27 29.07 38.65 -25.71
N PRO A 28 28.81 39.67 -26.55
CA PRO A 28 28.50 39.45 -27.96
C PRO A 28 29.75 38.98 -28.71
N SER A 29 29.61 37.91 -29.48
CA SER A 29 30.66 37.27 -30.26
C SER A 29 31.27 38.25 -31.29
N PRO A 30 32.61 38.38 -31.41
CA PRO A 30 33.21 39.10 -32.53
C PRO A 30 33.14 38.24 -33.81
N PRO A 31 33.19 38.85 -35.01
CA PRO A 31 33.01 38.12 -36.26
C PRO A 31 34.20 37.20 -36.55
N ILE A 32 33.85 36.02 -37.06
CA ILE A 32 34.73 34.89 -37.32
C ILE A 32 35.74 35.26 -38.42
N SER A 33 37.02 35.39 -38.05
CA SER A 33 38.12 35.14 -38.98
C SER A 33 39.33 34.57 -38.23
N GLN A 34 39.88 33.49 -38.81
CA GLN A 34 41.13 32.78 -38.48
C GLN A 34 41.04 31.60 -37.47
N SER A 35 41.31 30.42 -38.02
CA SER A 35 40.97 29.08 -37.54
C SER A 35 41.96 28.46 -36.54
N THR A 36 42.38 29.19 -35.51
CA THR A 36 43.34 28.64 -34.52
C THR A 36 42.99 28.87 -33.06
N ASP A 37 42.01 29.71 -32.73
CA ASP A 37 41.67 30.01 -31.32
C ASP A 37 40.60 29.09 -30.71
N ALA A 38 39.68 28.50 -31.49
CA ALA A 38 38.59 27.68 -30.95
C ALA A 38 39.07 26.44 -30.17
N ARG A 39 40.19 25.83 -30.59
CA ARG A 39 40.81 24.70 -29.88
C ARG A 39 41.39 25.08 -28.52
N HIS A 40 41.88 26.31 -28.38
CA HIS A 40 42.45 26.81 -27.13
C HIS A 40 41.34 27.17 -26.13
N THR A 41 40.23 27.72 -26.63
CA THR A 41 39.03 28.04 -25.83
C THR A 41 38.35 26.79 -25.29
N LEU A 42 38.21 25.73 -26.10
CA LEU A 42 37.58 24.48 -25.66
C LEU A 42 38.42 23.74 -24.62
N LYS A 43 39.75 23.78 -24.76
CA LYS A 43 40.68 23.20 -23.78
C LYS A 43 40.65 23.96 -22.45
N LEU A 44 40.57 25.30 -22.48
CA LEU A 44 40.37 26.13 -21.29
C LEU A 44 39.01 25.90 -20.61
N GLN A 45 37.95 25.64 -21.38
CA GLN A 45 36.61 25.33 -20.85
C GLN A 45 36.52 23.94 -20.22
N LEU A 46 37.19 22.93 -20.79
CA LEU A 46 37.29 21.58 -20.22
C LEU A 46 38.22 21.51 -19.00
N ASP A 47 39.36 22.21 -19.02
CA ASP A 47 40.28 22.26 -17.89
C ASP A 47 39.68 23.04 -16.69
N ALA A 48 38.74 23.96 -16.93
CA ALA A 48 37.99 24.65 -15.88
C ALA A 48 36.93 23.77 -15.18
N LEU A 49 36.53 22.64 -15.78
CA LEU A 49 35.51 21.71 -15.30
C LEU A 49 36.11 20.52 -14.53
N ASN A 50 37.16 20.74 -13.74
CA ASN A 50 37.92 19.71 -13.00
C ASN A 50 37.12 19.02 -11.86
N ALA A 51 35.84 18.70 -12.10
CA ALA A 51 34.94 17.92 -11.28
C ALA A 51 34.74 16.52 -11.91
N PRO A 52 34.76 15.44 -11.12
CA PRO A 52 34.56 14.10 -11.66
C PRO A 52 33.19 13.93 -12.34
N ILE A 53 33.18 13.42 -13.58
CA ILE A 53 32.01 13.27 -14.46
C ILE A 53 30.81 12.54 -13.81
N TYR A 54 31.05 11.71 -12.79
CA TYR A 54 30.00 11.01 -12.05
C TYR A 54 29.17 11.89 -11.09
N LYS A 55 29.53 13.18 -10.92
CA LYS A 55 28.83 14.13 -10.03
C LYS A 55 27.87 15.09 -10.75
N LEU A 56 27.72 15.00 -12.07
CA LEU A 56 26.86 15.89 -12.86
C LEU A 56 25.41 15.36 -12.89
N SER A 57 24.42 16.25 -12.87
CA SER A 57 22.99 15.91 -12.97
C SER A 57 22.60 15.50 -14.40
N ASP A 58 21.53 14.70 -14.53
CA ASP A 58 21.04 14.18 -15.82
C ASP A 58 20.68 15.32 -16.81
N GLU A 59 20.15 16.45 -16.33
CA GLU A 59 19.82 17.63 -17.15
C GLU A 59 21.09 18.32 -17.70
N LEU A 60 22.14 18.45 -16.88
CA LEU A 60 23.37 19.12 -17.28
C LEU A 60 24.18 18.27 -18.28
N LEU A 61 24.14 16.94 -18.15
CA LEU A 61 24.73 16.02 -19.12
C LEU A 61 24.01 16.06 -20.47
N ALA A 62 22.68 16.21 -20.45
CA ALA A 62 21.88 16.39 -21.66
C ALA A 62 22.20 17.73 -22.33
N ASP A 63 22.32 18.82 -21.56
CA ASP A 63 22.67 20.14 -22.10
C ASP A 63 24.08 20.18 -22.69
N ILE A 64 25.07 19.58 -22.02
CA ILE A 64 26.44 19.47 -22.56
C ILE A 64 26.46 18.66 -23.86
N PHE A 65 25.67 17.57 -23.91
CA PHE A 65 25.55 16.75 -25.11
C PHE A 65 24.86 17.51 -26.25
N LEU A 66 23.81 18.27 -25.95
CA LEU A 66 23.08 19.08 -26.94
C LEU A 66 23.93 20.23 -27.48
N VAL A 67 24.66 20.95 -26.62
CA VAL A 67 25.58 22.02 -27.03
C VAL A 67 26.73 21.47 -27.88
N GLY A 68 27.27 20.31 -27.51
CA GLY A 68 28.30 19.63 -28.30
C GLY A 68 27.78 19.13 -29.65
N LEU A 69 26.51 18.72 -29.72
CA LEU A 69 25.88 18.27 -30.97
C LEU A 69 25.56 19.44 -31.90
N ASP A 70 25.09 20.57 -31.36
CA ASP A 70 24.77 21.78 -32.13
C ASP A 70 26.02 22.36 -32.82
N GLN A 71 27.13 22.48 -32.08
CA GLN A 71 28.42 22.90 -32.68
C GLN A 71 28.97 21.90 -33.71
N TYR A 72 28.69 20.61 -33.54
CA TYR A 72 29.17 19.57 -34.47
C TYR A 72 28.33 19.51 -35.76
N LEU A 73 27.05 19.90 -35.68
CA LEU A 73 26.15 20.03 -36.83
C LEU A 73 26.43 21.31 -37.63
N GLU A 74 26.88 22.40 -36.98
CA GLU A 74 27.27 23.64 -37.68
C GLU A 74 28.58 23.51 -38.49
N GLU A 75 29.50 22.58 -38.13
CA GLU A 75 30.78 22.39 -38.84
C GLU A 75 30.72 21.46 -40.07
N ASP A 76 29.55 20.95 -40.45
CA ASP A 76 29.29 20.20 -41.70
C ASP A 76 30.28 19.05 -42.01
N ARG A 77 30.81 18.40 -40.96
CA ARG A 77 31.73 17.24 -41.07
C ARG A 77 31.23 16.05 -40.27
N PHE A 78 30.39 15.25 -40.92
CA PHE A 78 29.85 14.02 -40.36
C PHE A 78 30.89 12.87 -40.44
N ASP A 79 31.59 12.57 -39.34
CA ASP A 79 32.50 11.43 -39.23
C ASP A 79 31.95 10.36 -38.24
N LEU A 80 31.31 9.32 -38.80
CA LEU A 80 30.66 8.22 -38.07
C LEU A 80 31.59 7.47 -37.11
N VAL A 81 32.91 7.49 -37.35
CA VAL A 81 33.89 6.77 -36.52
C VAL A 81 34.07 7.44 -35.16
N ARG A 82 33.95 8.77 -35.07
CA ARG A 82 34.09 9.52 -33.81
C ARG A 82 32.88 9.41 -32.90
N LEU A 83 31.68 9.31 -33.47
CA LEU A 83 30.45 9.08 -32.70
C LEU A 83 30.46 7.69 -32.06
N TRP A 84 31.11 6.72 -32.73
CA TRP A 84 31.32 5.38 -32.21
C TRP A 84 32.34 5.32 -31.06
N GLN A 85 33.33 6.23 -31.01
CA GLN A 85 34.26 6.33 -29.87
C GLN A 85 33.59 6.93 -28.62
N TYR A 86 32.63 7.85 -28.78
CA TYR A 86 31.83 8.39 -27.66
C TYR A 86 30.92 7.34 -27.00
N ARG A 87 30.52 6.30 -27.74
CA ARG A 87 29.74 5.16 -27.22
C ARG A 87 30.49 4.41 -26.11
N ALA A 88 31.80 4.25 -26.22
CA ALA A 88 32.59 3.51 -25.24
C ALA A 88 32.62 4.19 -23.87
N THR A 89 32.53 5.52 -23.82
CA THR A 89 32.56 6.31 -22.58
C THR A 89 31.18 6.36 -21.89
N LEU A 90 30.09 6.22 -22.65
CA LEU A 90 28.69 6.23 -22.14
C LEU A 90 28.16 4.84 -21.74
N CYS A 91 28.82 3.76 -22.15
CA CYS A 91 28.37 2.38 -21.91
C CYS A 91 28.49 1.87 -20.46
N SER A 92 28.97 2.66 -19.50
CA SER A 92 29.13 2.20 -18.11
C SER A 92 27.87 2.31 -17.23
N THR A 93 26.72 2.74 -17.75
CA THR A 93 25.48 2.82 -16.93
C THR A 93 24.21 2.50 -17.75
N VAL A 94 23.80 1.23 -17.71
CA VAL A 94 22.73 0.64 -18.55
C VAL A 94 21.36 1.32 -18.39
N SER A 95 21.03 1.88 -17.23
CA SER A 95 19.74 2.56 -16.98
C SER A 95 19.63 3.95 -17.62
N ARG A 96 20.76 4.61 -17.91
CA ARG A 96 20.80 5.97 -18.45
C ARG A 96 20.56 6.01 -19.97
N PHE A 97 20.79 4.89 -20.65
CA PHE A 97 20.69 4.79 -22.12
C PHE A 97 19.25 4.87 -22.63
N ARG A 98 18.25 4.38 -21.88
CA ARG A 98 16.85 4.30 -22.32
C ARG A 98 16.21 5.68 -22.54
N ARG A 99 16.50 6.65 -21.66
CA ARG A 99 15.98 8.04 -21.79
C ARG A 99 16.70 8.83 -22.88
N VAL A 100 18.03 8.68 -22.98
CA VAL A 100 18.83 9.34 -24.02
C VAL A 100 18.45 8.80 -25.42
N ALA A 101 18.32 7.48 -25.57
CA ALA A 101 17.90 6.87 -26.84
C ALA A 101 16.49 7.31 -27.28
N MET A 102 15.56 7.45 -26.33
CA MET A 102 14.20 7.96 -26.59
C MET A 102 14.21 9.44 -27.01
N SER A 103 15.06 10.26 -26.40
CA SER A 103 15.24 11.66 -26.80
C SER A 103 15.89 11.79 -28.18
N VAL A 104 16.91 10.98 -28.48
CA VAL A 104 17.55 10.94 -29.81
C VAL A 104 16.56 10.44 -30.87
N ALA A 105 15.74 9.43 -30.57
CA ALA A 105 14.71 8.95 -31.49
C ALA A 105 13.61 9.99 -31.77
N ARG A 106 13.16 10.73 -30.73
CA ARG A 106 12.24 11.85 -30.89
C ARG A 106 12.85 12.99 -31.71
N MET A 107 14.13 13.30 -31.47
CA MET A 107 14.85 14.34 -32.21
C MET A 107 15.05 13.95 -33.68
N TRP A 108 15.35 12.67 -33.97
CA TRP A 108 15.43 12.15 -35.34
C TRP A 108 14.06 12.17 -36.05
N ALA A 109 12.98 11.93 -35.33
CA ALA A 109 11.63 12.07 -35.89
C ALA A 109 11.29 13.54 -36.22
N ILE A 110 11.77 14.50 -35.43
CA ILE A 110 11.57 15.94 -35.65
C ILE A 110 12.40 16.45 -36.84
N VAL A 111 13.69 16.09 -36.92
CA VAL A 111 14.58 16.47 -38.04
C VAL A 111 14.06 15.94 -39.39
N LYS A 112 13.40 14.77 -39.40
CA LYS A 112 12.81 14.17 -40.61
C LYS A 112 11.52 14.87 -41.07
N VAL A 113 10.84 15.60 -40.18
CA VAL A 113 9.63 16.37 -40.52
C VAL A 113 10.00 17.72 -41.15
N GLU A 114 11.10 18.36 -40.71
CA GLU A 114 11.51 19.67 -41.25
C GLU A 114 12.30 19.58 -42.57
N THR A 115 12.99 18.47 -42.84
CA THR A 115 13.78 18.30 -44.08
C THR A 115 12.96 17.87 -45.32
N PHE A 116 11.66 17.57 -45.18
CA PHE A 116 10.81 17.12 -46.29
C PHE A 116 9.58 17.99 -46.59
N THR A 117 9.51 19.20 -46.04
CA THR A 117 8.46 20.18 -46.38
C THR A 117 9.04 21.49 -46.92
N SER A 118 9.69 21.43 -48.08
CA SER A 118 9.90 22.61 -48.95
C SER A 118 9.91 22.16 -50.43
N PRO A 119 8.94 22.58 -51.27
CA PRO A 119 8.80 22.10 -52.65
C PRO A 119 9.60 22.91 -53.70
N SER A 120 10.74 23.51 -53.35
CA SER A 120 11.48 24.35 -54.32
C SER A 120 12.99 24.42 -54.10
N ASP A 121 13.72 23.34 -54.42
CA ASP A 121 15.14 23.44 -54.79
C ASP A 121 15.55 22.26 -55.71
N PRO A 122 15.98 22.49 -56.97
CA PRO A 122 16.29 21.43 -57.93
C PRO A 122 17.76 20.93 -57.89
N THR A 123 18.51 21.12 -56.80
CA THR A 123 19.96 20.83 -56.78
C THR A 123 20.42 19.52 -56.13
N SER A 124 19.54 18.67 -55.56
CA SER A 124 19.96 17.38 -54.98
C SER A 124 19.76 16.18 -55.94
N ARG A 125 20.36 16.25 -57.14
CA ARG A 125 20.61 15.05 -57.97
C ARG A 125 21.87 14.34 -57.47
N TRP A 126 21.70 13.35 -56.60
CA TRP A 126 22.69 12.28 -56.47
C TRP A 126 22.10 11.02 -57.11
N ALA A 127 22.62 10.73 -58.29
CA ALA A 127 22.25 9.62 -59.13
C ALA A 127 22.64 8.29 -58.47
N TYR A 128 21.70 7.36 -58.46
CA TYR A 128 21.97 5.93 -58.38
C TYR A 128 22.90 5.53 -59.54
N ALA A 129 24.15 5.22 -59.22
CA ALA A 129 25.07 4.50 -60.11
C ALA A 129 25.36 3.14 -59.48
N ALA A 130 25.20 2.11 -60.30
CA ALA A 130 25.21 0.70 -59.95
C ALA A 130 26.52 0.20 -59.33
N GLY A 131 26.42 -0.78 -58.44
CA GLY A 131 27.49 -1.74 -58.13
C GLY A 131 27.96 -1.76 -56.67
N GLU A 132 27.61 -2.85 -55.98
CA GLU A 132 28.29 -3.45 -54.81
C GLU A 132 28.55 -2.59 -53.55
N GLY A 133 27.67 -2.70 -52.55
CA GLY A 133 27.85 -2.22 -51.17
C GLY A 133 26.83 -2.85 -50.21
N PRO A 134 27.10 -2.99 -48.90
CA PRO A 134 26.31 -3.81 -47.99
C PRO A 134 24.90 -3.23 -47.75
N ASP A 135 23.90 -4.11 -47.80
CA ASP A 135 22.45 -3.89 -47.68
C ASP A 135 22.03 -3.35 -46.28
N ILE A 136 22.45 -2.14 -45.91
CA ILE A 136 22.15 -1.54 -44.59
C ILE A 136 21.08 -0.42 -44.66
N CYS A 137 20.67 0.00 -45.87
CA CYS A 137 19.71 1.10 -46.05
C CYS A 137 18.36 0.69 -46.64
N ARG A 138 17.83 -0.49 -46.25
CA ARG A 138 16.41 -0.82 -46.51
C ARG A 138 15.57 -0.50 -45.27
N LYS A 139 14.44 0.17 -45.51
CA LYS A 139 13.46 0.61 -44.51
C LYS A 139 12.95 -0.56 -43.63
N ASP A 140 12.93 -1.76 -44.22
CA ASP A 140 12.45 -2.97 -43.57
C ASP A 140 13.50 -3.53 -42.58
N THR A 141 14.79 -3.46 -42.91
CA THR A 141 15.89 -3.93 -42.04
C THR A 141 16.03 -3.10 -40.76
N LEU A 142 15.72 -1.80 -40.80
CA LEU A 142 15.75 -0.93 -39.62
C LEU A 142 14.52 -1.11 -38.74
N LEU A 143 13.36 -1.44 -39.32
CA LEU A 143 12.18 -1.81 -38.54
C LEU A 143 12.41 -3.16 -37.85
N ASP A 144 13.02 -4.12 -38.57
CA ASP A 144 13.37 -5.42 -38.01
C ASP A 144 14.45 -5.31 -36.94
N LEU A 145 15.45 -4.43 -37.09
CA LEU A 145 16.44 -4.16 -36.03
C LEU A 145 15.80 -3.48 -34.81
N PHE A 146 14.83 -2.59 -35.03
CA PHE A 146 14.09 -1.92 -33.95
C PHE A 146 13.18 -2.90 -33.23
N VAL A 147 12.53 -3.82 -33.95
CA VAL A 147 11.73 -4.91 -33.42
C VAL A 147 12.63 -5.92 -32.68
N GLU A 148 13.77 -6.33 -33.21
CA GLU A 148 14.74 -7.19 -32.50
C GLU A 148 15.28 -6.51 -31.22
N LEU A 149 15.58 -5.21 -31.26
CA LEU A 149 16.09 -4.46 -30.10
C LEU A 149 15.01 -4.12 -29.06
N THR A 150 13.72 -4.16 -29.42
CA THR A 150 12.61 -3.90 -28.49
C THR A 150 11.85 -5.15 -28.03
N VAL A 151 11.88 -6.23 -28.82
CA VAL A 151 11.15 -7.48 -28.55
C VAL A 151 12.03 -8.53 -27.86
N ASN A 152 13.36 -8.48 -27.99
CA ASN A 152 14.27 -9.42 -27.31
C ASN A 152 15.01 -8.85 -26.09
N MET A 153 14.59 -7.69 -25.59
CA MET A 153 14.96 -7.30 -24.23
C MET A 153 13.97 -8.01 -23.30
N PRO A 154 14.39 -9.00 -22.49
CA PRO A 154 13.49 -9.55 -21.48
C PRO A 154 12.99 -8.37 -20.65
N ASP A 155 11.68 -8.30 -20.43
CA ASP A 155 11.12 -7.39 -19.42
C ASP A 155 12.00 -7.51 -18.17
N PRO A 156 12.42 -6.39 -17.53
CA PRO A 156 13.10 -6.50 -16.26
C PRO A 156 12.21 -7.39 -15.38
N PRO A 157 12.74 -8.47 -14.79
CA PRO A 157 11.89 -9.38 -14.04
C PRO A 157 11.09 -8.55 -13.05
N ALA A 158 9.77 -8.71 -13.04
CA ALA A 158 8.85 -8.05 -12.11
C ALA A 158 9.07 -8.47 -10.64
N VAL A 159 10.24 -9.04 -10.35
CA VAL A 159 10.71 -9.56 -9.07
C VAL A 159 11.91 -8.72 -8.71
N ASP A 160 11.83 -7.93 -7.62
CA ASP A 160 13.01 -7.26 -7.08
C ASP A 160 14.06 -8.35 -6.79
N PRO A 161 15.23 -8.35 -7.46
CA PRO A 161 16.21 -9.43 -7.33
C PRO A 161 16.78 -9.57 -5.92
N ARG A 162 16.53 -8.58 -5.04
CA ARG A 162 16.90 -8.63 -3.62
C ARG A 162 15.95 -9.49 -2.79
N VAL A 163 14.77 -9.80 -3.31
CA VAL A 163 13.76 -10.60 -2.62
C VAL A 163 13.87 -12.04 -3.05
N ARG A 164 14.06 -12.94 -2.08
CA ARG A 164 14.15 -14.38 -2.30
C ARG A 164 13.05 -15.08 -1.54
N ILE A 165 12.36 -16.02 -2.20
CA ILE A 165 11.28 -16.80 -1.60
C ILE A 165 11.60 -18.28 -1.80
N THR A 166 11.61 -19.04 -0.71
CA THR A 166 11.75 -20.50 -0.69
C THR A 166 10.51 -21.10 -0.04
N THR A 167 9.98 -22.20 -0.57
CA THR A 167 8.90 -22.95 0.08
C THR A 167 9.47 -24.27 0.58
N LEU A 168 9.39 -24.51 1.89
CA LEU A 168 9.82 -25.76 2.51
C LEU A 168 8.91 -26.93 2.08
N PRO A 169 9.35 -28.20 2.20
CA PRO A 169 8.53 -29.36 1.81
C PRO A 169 7.17 -29.43 2.49
N ASN A 170 7.05 -28.90 3.70
CA ASN A 170 5.81 -28.84 4.46
C ASN A 170 4.93 -27.61 4.17
N GLN A 171 5.24 -26.82 3.13
CA GLN A 171 4.53 -25.61 2.69
C GLN A 171 4.75 -24.33 3.50
N VAL A 172 5.62 -24.34 4.52
CA VAL A 172 6.08 -23.07 5.13
C VAL A 172 6.84 -22.26 4.08
N ARG A 173 6.47 -21.00 3.91
CA ARG A 173 7.15 -20.09 2.98
C ARG A 173 8.14 -19.22 3.73
N VAL A 174 9.37 -19.14 3.23
CA VAL A 174 10.45 -18.31 3.77
C VAL A 174 10.75 -17.22 2.76
N THR A 175 10.71 -15.96 3.16
CA THR A 175 11.02 -14.82 2.30
C THR A 175 12.06 -13.93 2.96
N THR A 176 13.04 -13.45 2.20
CA THR A 176 14.02 -12.48 2.71
C THR A 176 14.27 -11.34 1.75
N GLU A 177 14.58 -10.18 2.31
CA GLU A 177 15.20 -9.07 1.61
C GLU A 177 16.54 -8.77 2.28
N GLU A 178 17.63 -9.06 1.57
CA GLU A 178 18.97 -8.81 2.08
C GLU A 178 19.35 -7.34 1.84
N SER A 179 19.78 -6.68 2.91
CA SER A 179 20.23 -5.30 2.87
C SER A 179 21.16 -5.04 4.06
N PRO A 180 22.13 -4.12 3.94
CA PRO A 180 23.09 -3.85 4.99
C PRO A 180 22.41 -3.26 6.24
N GLY A 181 22.95 -3.51 7.42
CA GLY A 181 22.45 -2.96 8.67
C GLY A 181 23.11 -3.58 9.89
N HIS A 182 22.90 -2.96 11.05
CA HIS A 182 23.36 -3.47 12.34
C HIS A 182 22.33 -4.35 13.05
N PHE A 183 21.11 -4.38 12.53
CA PHE A 183 19.97 -5.09 13.11
C PHE A 183 19.30 -5.92 12.03
N HIS A 184 18.79 -7.08 12.44
CA HIS A 184 17.89 -7.91 11.66
C HIS A 184 16.46 -7.67 12.14
N SER A 185 15.48 -7.87 11.27
CA SER A 185 14.09 -7.99 11.67
C SER A 185 13.48 -9.24 11.05
N ILE A 186 12.84 -10.07 11.89
CA ILE A 186 12.11 -11.26 11.45
C ILE A 186 10.64 -11.13 11.79
N GLY A 187 9.80 -11.84 11.05
CA GLY A 187 8.41 -12.02 11.43
C GLY A 187 7.85 -13.36 10.95
N VAL A 188 6.98 -13.95 11.75
CA VAL A 188 6.17 -15.11 11.39
C VAL A 188 4.73 -14.63 11.22
N TYR A 189 4.24 -14.71 9.99
CA TYR A 189 2.93 -14.24 9.56
C TYR A 189 2.03 -15.44 9.33
N LEU A 190 1.05 -15.59 10.21
CA LEU A 190 0.08 -16.67 10.16
C LEU A 190 -1.21 -16.15 9.53
N ASP A 191 -1.71 -16.82 8.50
CA ASP A 191 -3.01 -16.51 7.90
C ASP A 191 -4.11 -16.97 8.87
N ALA A 192 -4.41 -16.16 9.87
CA ALA A 192 -5.36 -16.41 10.95
C ALA A 192 -5.77 -15.08 11.57
N GLY A 193 -6.75 -15.05 12.47
CA GLY A 193 -7.25 -13.82 13.08
C GLY A 193 -8.75 -13.84 13.28
N ALA A 194 -9.29 -12.70 13.74
CA ALA A 194 -10.70 -12.58 14.15
C ALA A 194 -11.70 -12.98 13.04
N ARG A 195 -11.35 -12.79 11.76
CA ARG A 195 -12.19 -13.20 10.63
C ARG A 195 -12.46 -14.70 10.63
N TYR A 196 -11.49 -15.51 11.04
CA TYR A 196 -11.58 -16.97 10.98
C TYR A 196 -12.29 -17.57 12.19
N GLU A 197 -12.48 -16.82 13.27
CA GLU A 197 -13.06 -17.33 14.52
C GLU A 197 -14.51 -17.79 14.36
N THR A 198 -14.87 -18.94 14.95
CA THR A 198 -16.28 -19.31 15.09
C THR A 198 -16.90 -18.60 16.30
N PRO A 199 -18.23 -18.58 16.48
CA PRO A 199 -18.83 -18.06 17.72
C PRO A 199 -18.24 -18.67 19.00
N ARG A 200 -17.79 -19.93 18.92
CA ARG A 200 -17.10 -20.62 20.01
C ARG A 200 -15.66 -20.13 20.24
N LEU A 201 -14.96 -19.74 19.19
CA LEU A 201 -13.58 -19.23 19.23
C LEU A 201 -13.50 -17.69 19.28
N SER A 202 -14.63 -17.00 19.42
CA SER A 202 -14.66 -15.53 19.40
C SER A 202 -13.82 -14.93 20.52
N GLY A 203 -12.88 -14.05 20.16
CA GLY A 203 -11.96 -13.34 21.04
C GLY A 203 -10.63 -14.06 21.29
N VAL A 204 -10.44 -15.27 20.76
CA VAL A 204 -9.24 -16.08 21.02
C VAL A 204 -7.99 -15.51 20.34
N SER A 205 -8.10 -14.92 19.15
CA SER A 205 -6.97 -14.28 18.47
C SER A 205 -6.44 -13.09 19.28
N HIS A 206 -7.34 -12.29 19.86
CA HIS A 206 -6.98 -11.18 20.74
C HIS A 206 -6.33 -11.69 22.03
N MET A 207 -6.85 -12.76 22.63
CA MET A 207 -6.25 -13.37 23.82
C MET A 207 -4.87 -13.97 23.53
N LEU A 208 -4.69 -14.63 22.39
CA LEU A 208 -3.39 -15.18 21.98
C LEU A 208 -2.34 -14.10 21.76
N ASP A 209 -2.74 -12.96 21.22
CA ASP A 209 -1.89 -11.76 21.11
C ASP A 209 -1.42 -11.31 22.49
N ARG A 210 -2.34 -11.14 23.45
CA ARG A 210 -2.01 -10.74 24.84
C ARG A 210 -1.24 -11.80 25.64
N MET A 211 -1.33 -13.06 25.23
CA MET A 211 -0.61 -14.19 25.85
C MET A 211 0.70 -14.54 25.14
N ALA A 212 1.06 -13.82 24.06
CA ALA A 212 2.30 -14.09 23.35
C ALA A 212 3.51 -13.93 24.28
N PHE A 213 4.50 -14.81 24.13
CA PHE A 213 5.75 -14.83 24.92
C PHE A 213 5.57 -15.04 26.43
N LYS A 214 4.41 -15.59 26.86
CA LYS A 214 4.23 -16.21 28.18
C LYS A 214 4.89 -17.59 28.22
N SER A 215 4.74 -18.33 29.33
CA SER A 215 5.45 -19.59 29.54
C SER A 215 5.22 -20.63 28.44
N THR A 216 6.32 -21.20 27.96
CA THR A 216 6.38 -22.27 26.95
C THR A 216 7.07 -23.50 27.54
N SER A 217 7.10 -24.60 26.81
CA SER A 217 7.87 -25.79 27.18
C SER A 217 9.38 -25.53 27.32
N THR A 218 9.91 -24.48 26.69
CA THR A 218 11.34 -24.19 26.63
C THR A 218 11.78 -23.12 27.62
N HIS A 219 10.95 -22.10 27.84
CA HIS A 219 11.24 -20.97 28.74
C HIS A 219 9.98 -20.57 29.51
N SER A 220 10.14 -20.22 30.78
CA SER A 220 9.10 -19.52 31.54
C SER A 220 8.91 -18.08 31.03
N ALA A 221 7.81 -17.44 31.42
CA ALA A 221 7.59 -16.02 31.12
C ALA A 221 8.69 -15.12 31.73
N GLU A 222 9.17 -15.44 32.94
CA GLU A 222 10.24 -14.71 33.61
C GLU A 222 11.59 -14.87 32.90
N GLU A 223 11.91 -16.09 32.46
CA GLU A 223 13.12 -16.37 31.68
C GLU A 223 13.07 -15.65 30.33
N THR A 224 11.92 -15.68 29.66
CA THR A 224 11.72 -14.97 28.39
C THR A 224 11.92 -13.47 28.58
N ALA A 225 11.33 -12.87 29.62
CA ALA A 225 11.55 -11.46 29.94
C ALA A 225 13.04 -11.14 30.22
N ALA A 226 13.72 -11.97 31.01
CA ALA A 226 15.14 -11.80 31.31
C ALA A 226 16.03 -11.90 30.06
N ILE A 227 15.68 -12.79 29.12
CA ILE A 227 16.35 -12.90 27.82
C ILE A 227 16.19 -11.62 27.00
N LEU A 228 14.96 -11.08 26.93
CA LEU A 228 14.69 -9.85 26.19
C LEU A 228 15.46 -8.66 26.77
N ASP A 229 15.47 -8.52 28.10
CA ASP A 229 16.22 -7.46 28.79
C ASP A 229 17.74 -7.60 28.59
N ALA A 230 18.28 -8.83 28.64
CA ALA A 230 19.70 -9.08 28.49
C ALA A 230 20.22 -8.86 27.05
N THR A 231 19.38 -9.16 26.06
CA THR A 231 19.74 -9.02 24.63
C THR A 231 19.38 -7.65 24.05
N GLY A 232 18.43 -6.94 24.67
CA GLY A 232 17.83 -5.73 24.10
C GLY A 232 16.94 -6.01 22.89
N MET A 233 16.56 -7.28 22.66
CA MET A 233 15.66 -7.68 21.58
C MET A 233 14.26 -7.12 21.82
N GLN A 234 13.67 -6.55 20.77
CA GLN A 234 12.26 -6.20 20.76
C GLN A 234 11.50 -7.33 20.09
N ILE A 235 10.47 -7.84 20.78
CA ILE A 235 9.61 -8.90 20.27
C ILE A 235 8.15 -8.55 20.58
N GLN A 236 7.26 -8.78 19.62
CA GLN A 236 5.84 -8.44 19.75
C GLN A 236 4.96 -9.39 18.95
N CYS A 237 3.69 -9.48 19.36
CA CYS A 237 2.64 -10.14 18.62
C CYS A 237 1.51 -9.14 18.36
N THR A 238 0.97 -9.16 17.15
CA THR A 238 -0.21 -8.37 16.78
C THR A 238 -1.22 -9.27 16.09
N SER A 239 -2.46 -9.25 16.59
CA SER A 239 -3.60 -9.88 15.93
C SER A 239 -4.36 -8.88 15.07
N THR A 240 -4.71 -9.29 13.86
CA THR A 240 -5.60 -8.53 12.96
C THR A 240 -6.79 -9.40 12.56
N ARG A 241 -7.65 -8.88 11.68
CA ARG A 241 -8.77 -9.67 11.14
C ARG A 241 -8.29 -10.86 10.32
N GLU A 242 -7.19 -10.74 9.58
CA GLU A 242 -6.78 -11.75 8.58
C GLU A 242 -5.36 -12.30 8.77
N SER A 243 -4.59 -11.71 9.68
CA SER A 243 -3.22 -12.15 9.97
C SER A 243 -2.93 -12.06 11.47
N MET A 244 -2.17 -13.03 11.98
CA MET A 244 -1.50 -12.98 13.28
C MET A 244 0.00 -12.87 13.03
N MET A 245 0.65 -11.90 13.68
CA MET A 245 1.98 -11.44 13.28
C MET A 245 2.89 -11.46 14.50
N TYR A 246 3.90 -12.33 14.51
CA TYR A 246 4.90 -12.42 15.57
C TYR A 246 6.21 -11.87 15.02
N GLN A 247 6.68 -10.74 15.54
CA GLN A 247 7.80 -9.99 14.96
C GLN A 247 8.88 -9.76 16.00
N SER A 248 10.12 -9.70 15.52
CA SER A 248 11.28 -9.34 16.35
C SER A 248 12.25 -8.45 15.59
N THR A 249 12.82 -7.46 16.28
CA THR A 249 14.00 -6.72 15.86
C THR A 249 15.13 -6.97 16.86
N HIS A 250 16.29 -7.39 16.37
CA HIS A 250 17.40 -7.90 17.19
C HIS A 250 18.76 -7.71 16.50
N PHE A 251 19.85 -7.94 17.24
CA PHE A 251 21.19 -8.00 16.68
C PHE A 251 21.40 -9.28 15.86
N PRO A 252 22.22 -9.27 14.79
CA PRO A 252 22.44 -10.43 13.93
C PRO A 252 22.80 -11.74 14.64
N SER A 253 23.53 -11.66 15.76
CA SER A 253 23.90 -12.83 16.58
C SER A 253 22.72 -13.54 17.21
N ASP A 254 21.62 -12.82 17.46
CA ASP A 254 20.49 -13.30 18.26
C ASP A 254 19.38 -13.87 17.38
N LEU A 255 19.57 -13.91 16.06
CA LEU A 255 18.60 -14.48 15.11
C LEU A 255 18.12 -15.89 15.49
N PRO A 256 19.01 -16.85 15.86
CA PRO A 256 18.57 -18.18 16.27
C PRO A 256 17.68 -18.16 17.53
N LEU A 257 17.94 -17.23 18.45
CA LEU A 257 17.16 -17.07 19.69
C LEU A 257 15.83 -16.39 19.43
N ALA A 258 15.80 -15.34 18.60
CA ALA A 258 14.57 -14.65 18.22
C ALA A 258 13.57 -15.62 17.56
N LEU A 259 14.04 -16.41 16.59
CA LEU A 259 13.17 -17.36 15.90
C LEU A 259 12.75 -18.52 16.82
N SER A 260 13.60 -18.95 17.75
CA SER A 260 13.25 -20.00 18.72
C SER A 260 12.13 -19.57 19.68
N LEU A 261 12.17 -18.32 20.16
CA LEU A 261 11.13 -17.75 21.03
C LEU A 261 9.79 -17.62 20.31
N ILE A 262 9.80 -17.20 19.03
CA ILE A 262 8.57 -17.16 18.23
C ILE A 262 8.04 -18.57 17.98
N ALA A 263 8.90 -19.52 17.63
CA ALA A 263 8.51 -20.90 17.35
C ALA A 263 7.94 -21.59 18.60
N SER A 264 8.56 -21.43 19.77
CA SER A 264 8.06 -22.02 21.02
C SER A 264 6.72 -21.41 21.44
N THR A 265 6.55 -20.10 21.28
CA THR A 265 5.29 -19.39 21.58
C THR A 265 4.14 -19.92 20.73
N LEU A 266 4.37 -20.16 19.44
CA LEU A 266 3.34 -20.65 18.51
C LEU A 266 3.03 -22.14 18.68
N GLN A 267 4.05 -22.98 18.89
CA GLN A 267 3.90 -24.43 18.78
C GLN A 267 3.74 -25.13 20.14
N GLN A 268 4.30 -24.55 21.22
CA GLN A 268 4.38 -25.21 22.53
C GLN A 268 4.06 -24.25 23.72
N PRO A 269 2.96 -23.47 23.68
CA PRO A 269 2.56 -22.67 24.83
C PRO A 269 2.01 -23.55 25.96
N LEU A 270 2.40 -23.28 27.21
CA LEU A 270 1.90 -24.03 28.37
C LEU A 270 0.47 -23.61 28.76
N LEU A 271 0.14 -22.32 28.54
CA LEU A 271 -1.16 -21.72 28.87
C LEU A 271 -1.50 -21.94 30.36
N LEU A 272 -0.61 -21.49 31.26
CA LEU A 272 -0.82 -21.64 32.70
C LEU A 272 -2.10 -20.89 33.12
N PRO A 273 -2.94 -21.48 34.00
CA PRO A 273 -4.20 -20.84 34.41
C PRO A 273 -4.00 -19.45 35.02
N GLU A 274 -2.94 -19.27 35.81
CA GLU A 274 -2.62 -17.98 36.43
C GLU A 274 -2.25 -16.90 35.40
N GLU A 275 -1.42 -17.24 34.39
CA GLU A 275 -1.06 -16.34 33.31
C GLU A 275 -2.27 -15.97 32.45
N LEU A 276 -3.16 -16.94 32.19
CA LEU A 276 -4.37 -16.72 31.43
C LEU A 276 -5.34 -15.78 32.17
N GLU A 277 -5.56 -15.98 33.47
CA GLU A 277 -6.43 -15.10 34.26
C GLU A 277 -5.84 -13.69 34.39
N GLU A 278 -4.52 -13.55 34.52
CA GLU A 278 -3.85 -12.25 34.46
C GLU A 278 -4.07 -11.56 33.10
N SER A 279 -3.83 -12.27 32.00
CA SER A 279 -4.03 -11.75 30.64
C SER A 279 -5.50 -11.36 30.39
N LYS A 280 -6.48 -12.12 30.91
CA LYS A 280 -7.90 -11.76 30.82
C LYS A 280 -8.21 -10.47 31.58
N ALA A 281 -7.68 -10.33 32.80
CA ALA A 281 -7.90 -9.12 33.60
C ALA A 281 -7.31 -7.88 32.92
N ALA A 282 -6.09 -8.00 32.37
CA ALA A 282 -5.44 -6.94 31.61
C ALA A 282 -6.23 -6.59 30.33
N ALA A 283 -6.63 -7.59 29.54
CA ALA A 283 -7.40 -7.39 28.32
C ALA A 283 -8.79 -6.78 28.59
N ALA A 284 -9.45 -7.15 29.69
CA ALA A 284 -10.73 -6.56 30.08
C ALA A 284 -10.57 -5.08 30.48
N TYR A 285 -9.48 -4.73 31.16
CA TYR A 285 -9.16 -3.33 31.46
C TYR A 285 -8.87 -2.54 30.18
N GLU A 286 -8.04 -3.08 29.29
CA GLU A 286 -7.75 -2.48 27.98
C GLU A 286 -9.02 -2.25 27.16
N LEU A 287 -9.92 -3.25 27.10
CA LEU A 287 -11.18 -3.14 26.39
C LEU A 287 -12.02 -1.97 26.91
N ARG A 288 -12.13 -1.81 28.23
CA ARG A 288 -12.86 -0.67 28.83
C ARG A 288 -12.21 0.67 28.48
N GLU A 289 -10.89 0.73 28.45
CA GLU A 289 -10.14 1.93 28.03
C GLU A 289 -10.28 2.26 26.54
N ILE A 290 -10.50 1.26 25.69
CA ILE A 290 -10.79 1.45 24.27
C ILE A 290 -12.24 1.90 24.08
N ILE A 291 -13.19 1.23 24.74
CA ILE A 291 -14.63 1.55 24.67
C ILE A 291 -14.91 2.97 25.16
N SER A 292 -14.15 3.48 26.13
CA SER A 292 -14.32 4.85 26.63
C SER A 292 -13.87 5.93 25.64
N LYS A 293 -13.14 5.57 24.57
CA LYS A 293 -12.58 6.49 23.58
C LYS A 293 -13.22 6.25 22.21
N PRO A 294 -14.19 7.07 21.79
CA PRO A 294 -14.90 6.92 20.52
C PRO A 294 -13.97 6.77 19.30
N GLU A 295 -12.85 7.48 19.28
CA GLU A 295 -11.88 7.46 18.17
C GLU A 295 -11.22 6.08 17.99
N LEU A 296 -11.13 5.29 19.07
CA LEU A 296 -10.54 3.96 19.07
C LEU A 296 -11.58 2.87 18.80
N ILE A 297 -12.78 2.97 19.42
CA ILE A 297 -13.80 1.91 19.32
C ILE A 297 -14.67 2.02 18.05
N LEU A 298 -14.95 3.22 17.54
CA LEU A 298 -15.85 3.37 16.39
C LEU A 298 -15.34 2.72 15.09
N PRO A 299 -14.03 2.72 14.77
CA PRO A 299 -13.52 1.91 13.67
C PRO A 299 -13.89 0.43 13.80
N GLU A 300 -13.90 -0.13 15.00
CA GLU A 300 -14.30 -1.51 15.25
C GLU A 300 -15.80 -1.70 15.04
N VAL A 301 -16.63 -0.83 15.62
CA VAL A 301 -18.10 -0.87 15.46
C VAL A 301 -18.52 -0.73 14.00
N VAL A 302 -17.81 0.10 13.21
CA VAL A 302 -18.01 0.25 11.76
C VAL A 302 -17.87 -1.09 11.03
N HIS A 303 -16.88 -1.91 11.36
CA HIS A 303 -16.74 -3.22 10.72
C HIS A 303 -17.87 -4.17 11.12
N GLN A 304 -18.22 -4.21 12.41
CA GLN A 304 -19.30 -5.08 12.89
C GLN A 304 -20.64 -4.71 12.23
N ALA A 305 -20.92 -3.42 12.14
CA ALA A 305 -22.11 -2.89 11.47
C ALA A 305 -22.09 -3.16 9.95
N ALA A 306 -20.95 -2.95 9.28
CA ALA A 306 -20.82 -3.08 7.83
C ALA A 306 -20.89 -4.53 7.34
N PHE A 307 -20.49 -5.51 8.15
CA PHE A 307 -20.48 -6.93 7.76
C PHE A 307 -21.45 -7.79 8.60
N GLY A 308 -22.25 -7.17 9.47
CA GLY A 308 -23.31 -7.83 10.24
C GLY A 308 -22.83 -8.86 11.27
N GLY A 309 -21.67 -8.63 11.90
CA GLY A 309 -21.11 -9.55 12.91
C GLY A 309 -20.49 -10.84 12.35
N GLU A 310 -20.43 -10.99 11.02
CA GLU A 310 -19.90 -12.17 10.34
C GLU A 310 -18.63 -11.84 9.55
N THR A 311 -17.77 -12.82 9.29
CA THR A 311 -16.53 -12.64 8.52
C THR A 311 -15.67 -11.48 9.05
N LEU A 312 -15.50 -10.40 8.28
CA LEU A 312 -14.80 -9.17 8.68
C LEU A 312 -15.51 -8.37 9.77
N GLY A 313 -16.80 -8.63 10.01
CA GLY A 313 -17.59 -8.03 11.08
C GLY A 313 -17.47 -8.76 12.40
N ARG A 314 -16.71 -9.87 12.49
CA ARG A 314 -16.39 -10.49 13.77
C ARG A 314 -15.55 -9.52 14.61
N PRO A 315 -15.77 -9.51 15.95
CA PRO A 315 -15.11 -8.56 16.82
C PRO A 315 -13.60 -8.82 16.84
N LEU A 316 -12.81 -7.79 16.57
CA LEU A 316 -11.34 -7.87 16.66
C LEU A 316 -10.89 -7.97 18.12
N LEU A 317 -11.56 -7.23 19.00
CA LEU A 317 -11.32 -7.23 20.43
C LEU A 317 -12.20 -8.30 21.09
N CYS A 318 -11.63 -9.05 22.03
CA CYS A 318 -12.40 -10.06 22.78
C CYS A 318 -13.59 -9.38 23.49
N PRO A 319 -14.84 -9.79 23.22
CA PRO A 319 -16.01 -9.27 23.92
C PRO A 319 -15.95 -9.57 25.43
N GLU A 320 -16.55 -8.70 26.26
CA GLU A 320 -16.45 -8.80 27.72
C GLU A 320 -17.09 -10.09 28.27
N ASP A 321 -18.20 -10.53 27.67
CA ASP A 321 -18.90 -11.78 28.02
C ASP A 321 -18.12 -13.05 27.62
N ARG A 322 -17.05 -12.90 26.82
CA ARG A 322 -16.24 -14.03 26.33
C ARG A 322 -15.05 -14.34 27.23
N PHE A 323 -14.58 -13.41 28.07
CA PHE A 323 -13.37 -13.63 28.88
C PHE A 323 -13.49 -14.86 29.80
N GLU A 324 -14.63 -15.06 30.46
CA GLU A 324 -14.85 -16.22 31.33
C GLU A 324 -14.89 -17.55 30.56
N LEU A 325 -15.33 -17.51 29.30
CA LEU A 325 -15.49 -18.68 28.46
C LEU A 325 -14.18 -19.14 27.83
N ILE A 326 -13.20 -18.24 27.66
CA ILE A 326 -11.91 -18.57 27.07
C ILE A 326 -11.09 -19.39 28.07
N THR A 327 -10.96 -20.68 27.80
CA THR A 327 -10.16 -21.63 28.58
C THR A 327 -8.91 -22.06 27.80
N PRO A 328 -7.89 -22.65 28.46
CA PRO A 328 -6.72 -23.18 27.76
C PRO A 328 -7.08 -24.15 26.63
N ASP A 329 -8.15 -24.93 26.79
CA ASP A 329 -8.59 -25.90 25.78
C ASP A 329 -9.17 -25.21 24.54
N ILE A 330 -9.89 -24.10 24.70
CA ILE A 330 -10.37 -23.29 23.56
C ILE A 330 -9.19 -22.67 22.81
N ILE A 331 -8.18 -22.19 23.53
CA ILE A 331 -6.97 -21.65 22.91
C ILE A 331 -6.22 -22.75 22.14
N ARG A 332 -6.06 -23.94 22.72
CA ARG A 332 -5.46 -25.10 22.03
C ARG A 332 -6.26 -25.53 20.80
N GLU A 333 -7.58 -25.45 20.86
CA GLU A 333 -8.43 -25.71 19.69
C GLU A 333 -8.17 -24.70 18.57
N TYR A 334 -8.08 -23.41 18.88
CA TYR A 334 -7.72 -22.40 17.89
C TYR A 334 -6.32 -22.66 17.29
N LEU A 335 -5.32 -22.91 18.14
CA LEU A 335 -3.95 -23.18 17.70
C LEU A 335 -3.88 -24.41 16.80
N SER A 336 -4.48 -25.53 17.21
CA SER A 336 -4.49 -26.78 16.41
C SER A 336 -5.30 -26.66 15.11
N THR A 337 -6.29 -25.77 15.06
CA THR A 337 -7.06 -25.52 13.84
C THR A 337 -6.29 -24.65 12.86
N TYR A 338 -5.67 -23.57 13.33
CA TYR A 338 -5.18 -22.50 12.46
C TYR A 338 -3.65 -22.41 12.33
N VAL A 339 -2.87 -22.85 13.30
CA VAL A 339 -1.40 -22.86 13.23
C VAL A 339 -0.96 -24.07 12.41
N ARG A 340 -0.83 -23.87 11.11
CA ARG A 340 -0.53 -24.89 10.12
C ARG A 340 0.56 -24.42 9.16
N PRO A 341 1.43 -25.32 8.68
CA PRO A 341 2.61 -24.90 7.94
C PRO A 341 2.27 -24.19 6.62
N GLU A 342 1.23 -24.61 5.90
CA GLU A 342 0.76 -23.98 4.66
C GLU A 342 0.17 -22.57 4.85
N ARG A 343 -0.09 -22.16 6.10
CA ARG A 343 -0.62 -20.84 6.48
C ARG A 343 0.46 -19.92 7.04
N ILE A 344 1.71 -20.37 7.11
CA ILE A 344 2.84 -19.64 7.69
C ILE A 344 3.74 -19.06 6.60
N VAL A 345 4.06 -17.78 6.74
CA VAL A 345 5.16 -17.11 6.04
C VAL A 345 6.16 -16.63 7.09
N VAL A 346 7.42 -17.04 6.98
CA VAL A 346 8.53 -16.50 7.77
C VAL A 346 9.25 -15.48 6.90
N ALA A 347 9.25 -14.22 7.31
CA ALA A 347 9.91 -13.13 6.60
C ALA A 347 11.13 -12.63 7.38
N GLY A 348 12.20 -12.27 6.66
CA GLY A 348 13.40 -11.67 7.24
C GLY A 348 13.90 -10.48 6.43
N ALA A 349 14.17 -9.37 7.11
CA ALA A 349 14.79 -8.19 6.54
C ALA A 349 16.22 -8.03 7.09
N GLY A 350 17.18 -7.85 6.18
CA GLY A 350 18.56 -7.51 6.51
C GLY A 350 19.46 -8.71 6.80
N MET A 351 19.04 -9.91 6.42
CA MET A 351 19.78 -11.15 6.69
C MET A 351 19.98 -12.01 5.44
N PRO A 352 20.99 -12.88 5.42
CA PRO A 352 21.17 -13.87 4.37
C PRO A 352 19.99 -14.83 4.28
N HIS A 353 19.58 -15.16 3.06
CA HIS A 353 18.42 -16.02 2.82
C HIS A 353 18.61 -17.43 3.37
N GLU A 354 19.76 -18.03 3.07
CA GLU A 354 20.11 -19.40 3.46
C GLU A 354 20.05 -19.60 4.97
N GLN A 355 20.56 -18.62 5.73
CA GLN A 355 20.54 -18.66 7.19
C GLN A 355 19.11 -18.72 7.75
N LEU A 356 18.19 -17.93 7.20
CA LEU A 356 16.79 -17.96 7.65
C LEU A 356 16.08 -19.25 7.22
N VAL A 357 16.38 -19.76 6.02
CA VAL A 357 15.82 -21.04 5.53
C VAL A 357 16.23 -22.18 6.45
N GLU A 358 17.52 -22.29 6.79
CA GLU A 358 18.04 -23.34 7.68
C GLU A 358 17.38 -23.29 9.06
N LEU A 359 17.29 -22.10 9.67
CA LEU A 359 16.65 -21.96 10.98
C LEU A 359 15.14 -22.20 10.91
N THR A 360 14.48 -21.80 9.82
CA THR A 360 13.05 -22.08 9.64
C THR A 360 12.78 -23.57 9.47
N GLU A 361 13.63 -24.28 8.73
CA GLU A 361 13.56 -25.73 8.60
C GLU A 361 13.77 -26.41 9.96
N GLN A 362 14.73 -25.94 10.76
CA GLN A 362 14.97 -26.44 12.10
C GLN A 362 13.74 -26.30 13.01
N TYR A 363 13.09 -25.13 13.03
CA TYR A 363 12.01 -24.85 14.00
C TYR A 363 10.60 -25.19 13.49
N PHE A 364 10.34 -25.10 12.19
CA PHE A 364 9.02 -25.30 11.60
C PHE A 364 8.97 -26.49 10.62
N GLY A 365 10.10 -27.07 10.21
CA GLY A 365 10.14 -28.14 9.20
C GLY A 365 9.45 -29.45 9.63
N GLN A 366 9.35 -29.70 10.94
CA GLN A 366 8.69 -30.88 11.50
C GLN A 366 7.17 -30.70 11.68
N MET A 367 6.62 -29.53 11.38
CA MET A 367 5.17 -29.33 11.46
C MET A 367 4.44 -30.29 10.50
N PRO A 368 3.40 -31.00 10.98
CA PRO A 368 2.68 -31.96 10.15
C PRO A 368 1.93 -31.23 9.03
N TYR A 369 2.16 -31.66 7.80
CA TYR A 369 1.43 -31.21 6.63
C TYR A 369 0.68 -32.39 6.01
N HIS A 370 -0.61 -32.21 5.77
CA HIS A 370 -1.43 -33.13 5.00
C HIS A 370 -2.02 -32.36 3.82
N GLU A 371 -1.74 -32.81 2.60
CA GLU A 371 -2.36 -32.24 1.40
C GLU A 371 -3.87 -32.28 1.53
N THR A 372 -4.46 -31.10 1.75
CA THR A 372 -5.90 -30.92 1.85
C THR A 372 -6.39 -30.43 0.50
N THR A 373 -7.45 -31.05 -0.05
CA THR A 373 -8.03 -30.69 -1.36
C THR A 373 -8.59 -29.26 -1.39
N ALA A 374 -8.81 -28.66 -0.23
CA ALA A 374 -9.12 -27.25 -0.06
C ALA A 374 -7.81 -26.47 0.15
N SER A 375 -7.31 -25.85 -0.92
CA SER A 375 -6.20 -24.90 -0.82
C SER A 375 -6.63 -23.76 0.13
N PRO A 376 -5.89 -23.45 1.23
CA PRO A 376 -6.22 -22.31 2.09
C PRO A 376 -6.14 -20.99 1.33
N THR A 377 -5.36 -21.00 0.24
CA THR A 377 -5.25 -19.94 -0.76
C THR A 377 -6.01 -20.35 -2.02
N GLN A 378 -7.31 -20.63 -1.94
CA GLN A 378 -8.17 -20.30 -3.08
C GLN A 378 -8.03 -18.79 -3.27
N ARG A 379 -7.01 -18.41 -4.04
CA ARG A 379 -6.80 -17.09 -4.59
C ARG A 379 -8.14 -16.78 -5.22
N PHE A 380 -8.88 -15.83 -4.65
CA PHE A 380 -9.89 -15.15 -5.43
C PHE A 380 -9.14 -14.69 -6.68
N ALA A 381 -9.42 -15.33 -7.81
CA ALA A 381 -8.90 -14.88 -9.08
C ALA A 381 -9.23 -13.38 -9.16
N PRO A 382 -8.29 -12.51 -9.55
CA PRO A 382 -8.58 -11.09 -9.64
C PRO A 382 -9.87 -10.94 -10.44
N PRO A 383 -10.89 -10.23 -9.91
CA PRO A 383 -12.13 -10.05 -10.67
C PRO A 383 -11.74 -9.45 -12.01
N SER A 384 -12.16 -10.07 -13.10
CA SER A 384 -11.99 -9.49 -14.43
C SER A 384 -12.56 -8.07 -14.39
N ALA A 385 -11.88 -7.11 -15.02
CA ALA A 385 -12.17 -5.67 -14.97
C ALA A 385 -13.59 -5.23 -15.41
N THR A 386 -14.48 -6.18 -15.65
CA THR A 386 -15.86 -6.03 -16.12
C THR A 386 -16.91 -6.59 -15.16
N GLN A 387 -16.57 -7.12 -13.98
CA GLN A 387 -17.59 -7.59 -13.03
C GLN A 387 -18.14 -6.44 -12.17
N PRO A 388 -19.44 -6.12 -12.27
CA PRO A 388 -20.06 -5.17 -11.37
C PRO A 388 -20.11 -5.73 -9.94
N LEU A 389 -19.92 -4.84 -8.96
CA LEU A 389 -20.16 -5.08 -7.53
C LEU A 389 -21.64 -5.46 -7.28
N THR A 390 -22.02 -6.72 -7.47
CA THR A 390 -23.37 -7.24 -7.21
C THR A 390 -23.38 -8.21 -6.04
N PRO A 391 -24.34 -8.12 -5.11
CA PRO A 391 -24.54 -9.17 -4.12
C PRO A 391 -25.03 -10.47 -4.79
N PRO A 392 -24.73 -11.66 -4.24
CA PRO A 392 -25.33 -12.91 -4.72
C PRO A 392 -26.87 -12.90 -4.55
N PRO A 393 -27.61 -13.70 -5.34
CA PRO A 393 -29.07 -13.65 -5.37
C PRO A 393 -29.68 -13.97 -4.00
N SER A 394 -30.74 -13.21 -3.66
CA SER A 394 -31.50 -13.37 -2.41
C SER A 394 -32.20 -14.73 -2.35
N PRO A 395 -32.32 -15.38 -1.18
CA PRO A 395 -33.16 -16.56 -1.02
C PRO A 395 -34.65 -16.21 -1.22
N PRO A 396 -35.48 -17.17 -1.64
CA PRO A 396 -36.87 -16.92 -2.03
C PRO A 396 -37.70 -16.41 -0.85
N SER A 397 -38.56 -15.44 -1.16
CA SER A 397 -39.54 -14.81 -0.27
C SER A 397 -40.57 -15.82 0.24
N GLY A 398 -40.41 -16.26 1.49
CA GLY A 398 -41.40 -17.00 2.26
C GLY A 398 -41.53 -16.40 3.66
N ASN A 399 -42.76 -16.26 4.15
CA ASN A 399 -43.18 -15.62 5.40
C ASN A 399 -42.14 -15.62 6.53
N VAL A 400 -41.84 -14.42 7.04
CA VAL A 400 -40.98 -14.17 8.20
C VAL A 400 -41.63 -14.78 9.45
N PRO A 401 -41.08 -15.83 10.09
CA PRO A 401 -41.51 -16.21 11.42
C PRO A 401 -40.88 -15.25 12.44
N SER A 402 -41.60 -14.95 13.54
CA SER A 402 -41.11 -14.07 14.60
C SER A 402 -39.77 -14.53 15.18
N LEU A 403 -38.97 -13.57 15.69
CA LEU A 403 -37.69 -13.79 16.38
C LEU A 403 -37.70 -14.98 17.37
N THR A 404 -38.82 -15.17 18.07
CA THR A 404 -39.04 -16.28 19.03
C THR A 404 -39.07 -17.68 18.40
N ALA A 405 -39.52 -17.85 17.15
CA ALA A 405 -39.57 -19.15 16.49
C ALA A 405 -38.19 -19.61 15.95
N ARG A 406 -37.27 -18.65 15.71
CA ARG A 406 -35.89 -18.98 15.34
C ARG A 406 -35.06 -19.50 16.52
N LEU A 407 -35.33 -19.02 17.74
CA LEU A 407 -34.63 -19.47 18.94
C LEU A 407 -34.98 -20.92 19.36
N SER A 408 -36.21 -21.38 19.14
CA SER A 408 -36.62 -22.73 19.59
C SER A 408 -36.11 -23.86 18.71
N THR A 409 -35.91 -23.62 17.40
CA THR A 409 -35.46 -24.66 16.47
C THR A 409 -33.94 -24.90 16.56
N MET A 410 -33.14 -23.89 16.95
CA MET A 410 -31.69 -24.04 17.17
C MET A 410 -31.33 -24.81 18.44
N SER A 411 -32.24 -24.90 19.42
CA SER A 411 -31.94 -25.51 20.72
C SER A 411 -31.91 -27.05 20.68
N SER A 412 -32.53 -27.68 19.67
CA SER A 412 -32.62 -29.15 19.58
C SER A 412 -31.49 -29.83 18.79
N SER A 413 -30.71 -29.09 18.00
CA SER A 413 -29.60 -29.63 17.20
C SER A 413 -28.19 -29.35 17.77
N LEU A 414 -28.09 -28.60 18.87
CA LEU A 414 -26.80 -28.17 19.45
C LEU A 414 -26.26 -29.08 20.56
N PHE A 415 -26.96 -30.17 20.91
CA PHE A 415 -26.50 -31.14 21.90
C PHE A 415 -26.33 -32.52 21.27
N HIS A 416 -25.31 -32.67 20.43
CA HIS A 416 -24.66 -33.96 20.21
C HIS A 416 -23.16 -33.77 20.43
N PRO A 417 -22.58 -34.28 21.54
CA PRO A 417 -21.14 -34.31 21.70
C PRO A 417 -20.60 -35.44 20.83
N HIS A 418 -20.19 -35.13 19.59
CA HIS A 418 -19.31 -36.03 18.85
C HIS A 418 -17.86 -35.66 19.19
N PRO A 419 -17.07 -36.57 19.79
CA PRO A 419 -15.63 -36.39 19.87
C PRO A 419 -15.06 -36.63 18.48
N SER A 420 -14.85 -35.56 17.70
CA SER A 420 -14.13 -35.66 16.44
C SER A 420 -12.62 -35.67 16.72
N THR A 421 -12.06 -36.86 16.87
CA THR A 421 -10.62 -37.15 17.01
C THR A 421 -9.85 -37.09 15.68
N GLY A 422 -10.33 -36.28 14.72
CA GLY A 422 -9.65 -36.02 13.45
C GLY A 422 -9.01 -34.62 13.44
N PRO A 423 -7.97 -34.38 12.60
CA PRO A 423 -7.39 -33.05 12.48
C PRO A 423 -8.47 -32.03 12.08
N LEU A 424 -8.70 -31.03 12.93
CA LEU A 424 -9.67 -29.95 12.73
C LEU A 424 -9.25 -29.09 11.54
N VAL A 425 -9.68 -29.45 10.32
CA VAL A 425 -9.44 -28.67 9.11
C VAL A 425 -10.11 -27.30 9.26
N PRO A 426 -9.39 -26.17 9.08
CA PRO A 426 -9.99 -24.86 9.13
C PRO A 426 -11.11 -24.78 8.09
N PRO A 427 -12.26 -24.21 8.46
CA PRO A 427 -13.35 -24.03 7.52
C PRO A 427 -12.86 -23.19 6.32
N PRO A 428 -13.41 -23.42 5.11
CA PRO A 428 -13.11 -22.58 3.98
C PRO A 428 -13.45 -21.13 4.28
N ARG A 429 -12.66 -20.21 3.72
CA ARG A 429 -12.83 -18.77 3.94
C ARG A 429 -14.18 -18.31 3.39
N GLU A 430 -15.06 -17.88 4.29
CA GLU A 430 -16.35 -17.29 3.93
C GLU A 430 -16.14 -15.90 3.29
N PRO A 431 -16.81 -15.60 2.15
CA PRO A 431 -16.67 -14.32 1.48
C PRO A 431 -17.30 -13.20 2.31
N ALA A 432 -16.62 -12.05 2.40
CA ALA A 432 -17.15 -10.91 3.12
C ALA A 432 -18.27 -10.21 2.32
N VAL A 433 -19.43 -10.01 2.94
CA VAL A 433 -20.58 -9.33 2.32
C VAL A 433 -20.90 -8.06 3.09
N HIS A 434 -20.72 -6.91 2.44
CA HIS A 434 -21.12 -5.63 3.00
C HIS A 434 -22.65 -5.51 3.07
N ARG A 435 -23.18 -5.20 4.25
CA ARG A 435 -24.60 -5.02 4.56
C ARG A 435 -24.82 -3.60 5.10
N PRO A 436 -25.30 -2.66 4.26
CA PRO A 436 -25.53 -1.26 4.67
C PRO A 436 -26.46 -1.16 5.88
N SER A 437 -25.95 -0.64 6.99
CA SER A 437 -26.67 -0.59 8.27
C SER A 437 -26.56 0.78 8.95
N THR A 438 -27.30 0.97 10.03
CA THR A 438 -27.23 2.18 10.86
C THR A 438 -27.16 1.78 12.32
N PHE A 439 -26.10 2.22 12.98
CA PHE A 439 -25.85 1.99 14.41
C PHE A 439 -25.64 3.35 15.08
N LEU A 440 -26.52 3.70 16.01
CA LEU A 440 -26.49 4.97 16.74
C LEU A 440 -26.42 4.66 18.22
N GLU A 441 -25.38 5.14 18.88
CA GLU A 441 -25.14 4.97 20.31
C GLU A 441 -25.26 6.33 21.02
N PRO A 442 -26.40 6.63 21.67
CA PRO A 442 -26.55 7.89 22.38
C PRO A 442 -25.62 7.94 23.60
N ASP A 443 -24.79 8.98 23.66
CA ASP A 443 -23.87 9.21 24.77
C ASP A 443 -23.62 10.71 24.93
N SER A 444 -24.54 11.39 25.62
CA SER A 444 -24.46 12.84 25.87
C SER A 444 -23.36 13.25 26.85
N SER A 445 -22.61 12.28 27.42
CA SER A 445 -21.50 12.56 28.33
C SER A 445 -20.21 12.92 27.60
N LEU A 446 -20.08 12.50 26.33
CA LEU A 446 -18.96 12.83 25.48
C LEU A 446 -18.95 14.32 25.15
N PRO A 447 -17.79 14.93 24.89
CA PRO A 447 -17.70 16.34 24.46
C PRO A 447 -18.12 16.55 22.99
N PHE A 448 -18.04 15.50 22.18
CA PHE A 448 -18.33 15.54 20.74
C PHE A 448 -19.27 14.42 20.33
N THR A 449 -19.97 14.64 19.22
CA THR A 449 -20.63 13.58 18.47
C THR A 449 -19.75 13.14 17.33
N HIS A 450 -19.50 11.84 17.27
CA HIS A 450 -18.65 11.18 16.30
C HIS A 450 -19.54 10.48 15.28
N LEU A 451 -19.28 10.69 13.99
CA LEU A 451 -20.02 10.11 12.88
C LEU A 451 -19.04 9.45 11.91
N HIS A 452 -19.23 8.17 11.65
CA HIS A 452 -18.51 7.39 10.66
C HIS A 452 -19.46 6.98 9.55
N LEU A 453 -19.08 7.31 8.32
CA LEU A 453 -19.77 6.91 7.09
C LEU A 453 -18.85 5.96 6.34
N ALA A 454 -19.25 4.70 6.22
CA ALA A 454 -18.47 3.66 5.55
C ALA A 454 -19.23 3.10 4.34
N PHE A 455 -18.48 2.83 3.29
CA PHE A 455 -18.96 2.30 2.01
C PHE A 455 -18.18 1.02 1.66
N PRO A 456 -18.80 0.08 0.94
CA PRO A 456 -18.07 -1.07 0.41
C PRO A 456 -16.98 -0.59 -0.55
N SER A 457 -15.79 -1.18 -0.43
CA SER A 457 -14.62 -0.83 -1.21
C SER A 457 -13.96 -2.05 -1.83
N LEU A 458 -12.88 -1.81 -2.57
CA LEU A 458 -12.17 -2.79 -3.37
C LEU A 458 -11.33 -3.77 -2.52
N PRO A 459 -11.18 -5.04 -2.96
CA PRO A 459 -10.20 -5.96 -2.39
C PRO A 459 -8.77 -5.58 -2.77
N ILE A 460 -7.80 -6.11 -2.03
CA ILE A 460 -6.36 -5.86 -2.22
C ILE A 460 -5.82 -6.28 -3.60
N SER A 461 -6.47 -7.22 -4.27
CA SER A 461 -6.05 -7.72 -5.59
C SER A 461 -6.60 -6.87 -6.75
N HIS A 462 -7.44 -5.87 -6.48
CA HIS A 462 -8.10 -5.09 -7.53
C HIS A 462 -7.11 -4.14 -8.23
N PRO A 463 -7.13 -4.03 -9.58
CA PRO A 463 -6.18 -3.18 -10.31
C PRO A 463 -6.29 -1.69 -9.94
N SER A 464 -7.51 -1.20 -9.70
CA SER A 464 -7.76 0.20 -9.30
C SER A 464 -7.45 0.52 -7.82
N LEU A 465 -6.76 -0.37 -7.09
CA LEU A 465 -6.40 -0.14 -5.69
C LEU A 465 -5.57 1.13 -5.50
N TYR A 466 -4.63 1.40 -6.40
CA TYR A 466 -3.77 2.59 -6.31
C TYR A 466 -4.57 3.88 -6.53
N ALA A 467 -5.59 3.86 -7.40
CA ALA A 467 -6.50 5.00 -7.55
C ALA A 467 -7.29 5.26 -6.26
N LEU A 468 -7.73 4.20 -5.57
CA LEU A 468 -8.38 4.31 -4.26
C LEU A 468 -7.43 4.85 -3.18
N ALA A 469 -6.18 4.38 -3.15
CA ALA A 469 -5.17 4.89 -2.22
C ALA A 469 -4.87 6.38 -2.46
N VAL A 470 -4.73 6.78 -3.73
CA VAL A 470 -4.58 8.19 -4.13
C VAL A 470 -5.80 9.00 -3.72
N LEU A 471 -7.02 8.47 -3.89
CA LEU A 471 -8.25 9.12 -3.42
C LEU A 471 -8.20 9.34 -1.90
N GLN A 472 -7.80 8.34 -1.11
CA GLN A 472 -7.74 8.49 0.34
C GLN A 472 -6.71 9.55 0.76
N VAL A 473 -5.53 9.59 0.14
CA VAL A 473 -4.51 10.62 0.44
C VAL A 473 -4.96 12.02 -0.01
N LEU A 474 -5.65 12.12 -1.14
CA LEU A 474 -6.23 13.37 -1.64
C LEU A 474 -7.28 13.93 -0.68
N LEU A 475 -8.14 13.07 -0.14
CA LEU A 475 -9.11 13.46 0.88
C LEU A 475 -8.43 13.79 2.20
N GLY A 476 -7.50 12.94 2.65
CA GLY A 476 -6.72 13.08 3.86
C GLY A 476 -7.59 13.49 5.05
N GLY A 477 -7.11 14.46 5.81
CA GLY A 477 -7.82 15.07 6.92
C GLY A 477 -6.99 15.11 8.20
N GLY A 478 -7.68 15.10 9.32
CA GLY A 478 -7.08 15.11 10.65
C GLY A 478 -7.97 15.83 11.66
N SER A 479 -7.35 16.26 12.76
CA SER A 479 -7.95 17.14 13.75
C SER A 479 -7.74 18.62 13.39
N SER A 480 -8.69 19.46 13.78
CA SER A 480 -8.60 20.92 13.75
C SER A 480 -7.44 21.42 14.62
N PHE A 481 -7.12 20.70 15.69
CA PHE A 481 -5.94 20.93 16.50
C PHE A 481 -4.81 19.96 16.11
N SER A 482 -3.97 20.36 15.17
CA SER A 482 -2.73 19.65 14.82
C SER A 482 -1.55 20.59 15.01
N ALA A 483 -0.78 20.40 16.09
CA ALA A 483 0.39 21.21 16.44
C ALA A 483 1.63 20.89 15.57
N GLY A 484 1.44 20.40 14.35
CA GLY A 484 2.51 20.00 13.45
C GLY A 484 2.94 21.07 12.46
N GLY A 485 4.16 20.92 11.95
CA GLY A 485 4.63 21.69 10.80
C GLY A 485 3.99 21.26 9.46
N PRO A 486 4.36 21.95 8.37
CA PRO A 486 3.95 21.59 7.01
C PRO A 486 4.22 20.11 6.69
N GLY A 487 3.36 19.51 5.87
CA GLY A 487 3.49 18.10 5.43
C GLY A 487 2.47 17.14 6.04
N LYS A 488 1.75 17.52 7.10
CA LYS A 488 0.71 16.69 7.75
C LYS A 488 -0.65 16.65 7.02
N GLY A 489 -0.68 16.97 5.73
CA GLY A 489 -1.94 16.94 4.96
C GLY A 489 -2.86 18.15 5.14
N MET A 490 -2.36 19.32 5.58
CA MET A 490 -3.16 20.56 5.70
C MET A 490 -3.80 21.03 4.38
N TYR A 491 -3.25 20.61 3.23
CA TYR A 491 -3.79 20.89 1.90
C TYR A 491 -4.68 19.76 1.36
N SER A 492 -5.05 18.79 2.18
CA SER A 492 -6.02 17.75 1.81
C SER A 492 -7.43 18.32 1.75
N ARG A 493 -8.35 17.64 1.06
CA ARG A 493 -9.72 18.15 0.87
C ARG A 493 -10.54 18.16 2.15
N CYS A 494 -10.43 17.14 3.00
CA CYS A 494 -11.08 17.15 4.31
C CYS A 494 -10.62 18.36 5.14
N TYR A 495 -9.33 18.70 5.11
CA TYR A 495 -8.83 19.86 5.84
C TYR A 495 -9.33 21.19 5.24
N THR A 496 -9.16 21.38 3.94
CA THR A 496 -9.41 22.67 3.27
C THR A 496 -10.89 22.97 3.02
N HIS A 497 -11.72 21.94 2.77
CA HIS A 497 -13.15 22.11 2.49
C HIS A 497 -14.02 21.92 3.74
N ILE A 498 -13.57 21.12 4.73
CA ILE A 498 -14.34 20.87 5.95
C ILE A 498 -13.76 21.68 7.11
N LEU A 499 -12.57 21.33 7.61
CA LEU A 499 -12.04 21.91 8.85
C LEU A 499 -11.83 23.43 8.78
N ASN A 500 -11.29 23.94 7.66
CA ASN A 500 -11.09 25.39 7.48
C ASN A 500 -12.39 26.19 7.31
N ARG A 501 -13.48 25.55 6.86
CA ARG A 501 -14.75 26.23 6.56
C ARG A 501 -15.79 26.07 7.68
N HIS A 502 -15.72 24.96 8.40
CA HIS A 502 -16.68 24.56 9.42
C HIS A 502 -15.97 24.41 10.76
N HIS A 503 -15.79 25.53 11.46
CA HIS A 503 -15.08 25.61 12.75
C HIS A 503 -15.68 24.75 13.87
N ASN A 504 -16.94 24.32 13.75
CA ASN A 504 -17.62 23.47 14.74
C ASN A 504 -17.33 21.97 14.55
N ILE A 505 -16.65 21.61 13.46
CA ILE A 505 -16.14 20.26 13.20
C ILE A 505 -14.73 20.18 13.76
N ASP A 506 -14.54 19.28 14.73
CA ASP A 506 -13.29 19.11 15.46
C ASP A 506 -12.31 18.20 14.71
N SER A 507 -12.82 17.14 14.08
CA SER A 507 -12.01 16.28 13.22
C SER A 507 -12.80 15.83 11.99
N CYS A 508 -12.08 15.60 10.90
CA CYS A 508 -12.63 15.03 9.66
C CYS A 508 -11.50 14.35 8.92
N GLN A 509 -11.62 13.05 8.69
CA GLN A 509 -10.59 12.25 8.02
C GLN A 509 -11.20 11.16 7.16
N ALA A 510 -10.57 10.89 6.02
CA ALA A 510 -10.89 9.76 5.17
C ALA A 510 -10.07 8.53 5.59
N PHE A 511 -10.74 7.38 5.68
CA PHE A 511 -10.12 6.10 5.98
C PHE A 511 -10.39 5.09 4.86
N HIS A 512 -9.46 4.15 4.69
CA HIS A 512 -9.64 3.00 3.81
C HIS A 512 -9.07 1.76 4.50
N HIS A 513 -9.87 0.70 4.60
CA HIS A 513 -9.46 -0.60 5.12
C HIS A 513 -9.58 -1.63 4.01
N ILE A 514 -8.51 -2.36 3.75
CA ILE A 514 -8.43 -3.28 2.61
C ILE A 514 -8.17 -4.69 3.15
N TYR A 515 -8.94 -5.63 2.63
CA TYR A 515 -8.85 -7.05 2.93
C TYR A 515 -8.71 -7.85 1.64
N THR A 516 -8.52 -9.17 1.72
CA THR A 516 -8.24 -9.94 0.51
C THR A 516 -9.41 -10.03 -0.49
N ASP A 517 -10.65 -9.98 -0.02
CA ASP A 517 -11.87 -10.15 -0.84
C ASP A 517 -12.89 -9.01 -0.70
N ALA A 518 -12.63 -8.03 0.18
CA ALA A 518 -13.46 -6.85 0.36
C ALA A 518 -12.65 -5.66 0.90
N GLY A 519 -13.27 -4.50 0.97
CA GLY A 519 -12.71 -3.34 1.67
C GLY A 519 -13.81 -2.45 2.23
N LEU A 520 -13.41 -1.50 3.07
CA LEU A 520 -14.23 -0.37 3.51
C LEU A 520 -13.52 0.93 3.17
N PHE A 521 -14.28 1.91 2.73
CA PHE A 521 -13.79 3.26 2.51
C PHE A 521 -14.79 4.24 3.10
N GLY A 522 -14.33 5.32 3.70
CA GLY A 522 -15.24 6.20 4.40
C GLY A 522 -14.65 7.49 4.89
N ILE A 523 -15.50 8.27 5.54
CA ILE A 523 -15.16 9.51 6.23
C ILE A 523 -15.63 9.38 7.67
N SER A 524 -14.73 9.68 8.60
CA SER A 524 -15.07 9.87 10.01
C SER A 524 -14.94 11.35 10.36
N ALA A 525 -15.92 11.90 11.06
CA ALA A 525 -15.90 13.26 11.55
C ALA A 525 -16.42 13.36 12.98
N SER A 526 -15.87 14.29 13.76
CA SER A 526 -16.37 14.66 15.08
C SER A 526 -16.78 16.12 15.09
N CYS A 527 -17.88 16.45 15.77
CA CYS A 527 -18.34 17.83 15.92
C CYS A 527 -18.99 18.07 17.28
N THR A 528 -19.13 19.34 17.64
CA THR A 528 -19.86 19.74 18.85
C THR A 528 -21.37 19.53 18.71
N HIS A 529 -22.04 19.18 19.80
CA HIS A 529 -23.49 18.86 19.84
C HIS A 529 -24.38 19.89 19.14
N ASN A 530 -24.04 21.18 19.24
CA ASN A 530 -24.83 22.28 18.70
C ASN A 530 -25.00 22.25 17.17
N THR A 531 -24.09 21.58 16.45
CA THR A 531 -24.06 21.60 14.97
C THR A 531 -24.31 20.24 14.31
N VAL A 532 -24.58 19.22 15.13
CA VAL A 532 -24.72 17.83 14.70
C VAL A 532 -25.76 17.67 13.58
N GLY A 533 -26.89 18.37 13.66
CA GLY A 533 -27.95 18.25 12.64
C GLY A 533 -27.57 18.72 11.24
N SER A 534 -26.52 19.53 11.10
CA SER A 534 -26.00 19.95 9.79
C SER A 534 -24.86 19.06 9.27
N LEU A 535 -24.25 18.24 10.13
CA LEU A 535 -23.08 17.42 9.78
C LEU A 535 -23.36 16.47 8.60
N PRO A 536 -24.47 15.70 8.56
CA PRO A 536 -24.77 14.83 7.41
C PRO A 536 -24.89 15.58 6.08
N ALA A 537 -25.45 16.79 6.10
CA ALA A 537 -25.60 17.61 4.90
C ALA A 537 -24.26 18.19 4.42
N VAL A 538 -23.39 18.60 5.35
CA VAL A 538 -22.03 19.08 5.04
C VAL A 538 -21.21 17.95 4.41
N LEU A 539 -21.17 16.77 5.03
CA LEU A 539 -20.44 15.61 4.50
C LEU A 539 -21.04 15.11 3.18
N GLY A 540 -22.37 15.09 3.06
CA GLY A 540 -23.07 14.74 1.83
C GLY A 540 -22.76 15.69 0.67
N GLY A 541 -22.81 17.00 0.90
CA GLY A 541 -22.43 18.00 -0.10
C GLY A 541 -20.97 17.88 -0.52
N PHE A 542 -20.07 17.64 0.45
CA PHE A 542 -18.65 17.43 0.19
C PHE A 542 -18.40 16.19 -0.68
N MET A 543 -18.96 15.04 -0.31
CA MET A 543 -18.81 13.80 -1.06
C MET A 543 -19.44 13.89 -2.46
N ALA A 544 -20.57 14.58 -2.62
CA ALA A 544 -21.20 14.77 -3.93
C ALA A 544 -20.32 15.62 -4.86
N GLN A 545 -19.60 16.61 -4.34
CA GLN A 545 -18.61 17.34 -5.12
C GLN A 545 -17.51 16.40 -5.65
N LEU A 546 -17.06 15.40 -4.86
CA LEU A 546 -16.05 14.44 -5.31
C LEU A 546 -16.52 13.59 -6.50
N MET A 547 -17.81 13.33 -6.60
CA MET A 547 -18.40 12.53 -7.69
C MET A 547 -18.57 13.32 -9.00
N GLN A 548 -18.52 14.65 -8.95
CA GLN A 548 -18.70 15.51 -10.11
C GLN A 548 -17.48 15.44 -11.05
N PRO A 549 -17.70 15.40 -12.37
CA PRO A 549 -16.61 15.36 -13.33
C PRO A 549 -15.78 16.65 -13.31
N LYS A 550 -14.47 16.52 -13.52
CA LYS A 550 -13.51 17.64 -13.59
C LYS A 550 -13.39 18.45 -12.30
N ASN A 551 -13.82 17.90 -11.17
CA ASN A 551 -13.69 18.60 -9.90
C ASN A 551 -12.27 18.47 -9.34
N ILE A 552 -11.50 17.46 -9.74
CA ILE A 552 -10.12 17.24 -9.24
C ILE A 552 -9.10 18.07 -10.02
N GLN A 553 -8.38 18.95 -9.31
CA GLN A 553 -7.32 19.76 -9.91
C GLN A 553 -6.05 18.93 -10.12
N SER A 554 -5.27 19.25 -11.14
CA SER A 554 -4.03 18.51 -11.46
C SER A 554 -2.97 18.66 -10.36
N SER A 555 -2.92 19.84 -9.74
CA SER A 555 -2.04 20.10 -8.59
C SER A 555 -2.42 19.29 -7.36
N GLU A 556 -3.72 19.02 -7.13
CA GLU A 556 -4.18 18.16 -6.04
C GLU A 556 -3.82 16.71 -6.30
N LEU A 557 -4.08 16.21 -7.51
CA LEU A 557 -3.71 14.84 -7.88
C LEU A 557 -2.20 14.62 -7.78
N SER A 558 -1.40 15.52 -8.36
CA SER A 558 0.06 15.43 -8.30
C SER A 558 0.57 15.46 -6.85
N ARG A 559 -0.01 16.31 -6.00
CA ARG A 559 0.32 16.35 -4.57
C ARG A 559 -0.03 15.05 -3.87
N ALA A 560 -1.22 14.49 -4.10
CA ALA A 560 -1.66 13.24 -3.49
C ALA A 560 -0.77 12.05 -3.92
N LYS A 561 -0.43 11.96 -5.22
CA LYS A 561 0.51 10.95 -5.74
C LYS A 561 1.87 11.08 -5.08
N ASN A 562 2.46 12.28 -5.08
CA ASN A 562 3.77 12.51 -4.45
C ASN A 562 3.75 12.22 -2.94
N GLN A 563 2.66 12.57 -2.24
CA GLN A 563 2.51 12.29 -0.81
C GLN A 563 2.39 10.79 -0.54
N LEU A 564 1.61 10.05 -1.34
CA LEU A 564 1.50 8.59 -1.22
C LEU A 564 2.86 7.91 -1.46
N LYS A 565 3.56 8.28 -2.52
CA LYS A 565 4.89 7.75 -2.84
C LYS A 565 5.91 8.04 -1.75
N SER A 566 5.95 9.29 -1.27
CA SER A 566 6.82 9.69 -0.17
C SER A 566 6.50 8.91 1.10
N SER A 567 5.22 8.74 1.43
CA SER A 567 4.79 8.00 2.61
C SER A 567 5.23 6.53 2.56
N ILE A 568 5.06 5.87 1.42
CA ILE A 568 5.49 4.46 1.23
C ILE A 568 7.01 4.36 1.36
N ALA A 569 7.76 5.20 0.63
CA ALA A 569 9.22 5.17 0.64
C ALA A 569 9.80 5.43 2.04
N MET A 570 9.30 6.45 2.74
CA MET A 570 9.75 6.79 4.10
C MET A 570 9.40 5.71 5.12
N SER A 571 8.24 5.05 4.98
CA SER A 571 7.84 3.98 5.91
C SER A 571 8.75 2.76 5.79
N LEU A 572 9.18 2.44 4.57
CA LEU A 572 10.06 1.31 4.26
C LEU A 572 11.54 1.56 4.65
N GLU A 573 11.86 2.70 5.26
CA GLU A 573 13.16 2.94 5.91
C GLU A 573 13.27 2.17 7.25
N SER A 574 12.13 1.85 7.87
CA SER A 574 12.08 1.06 9.10
C SER A 574 12.14 -0.43 8.79
N ARG A 575 13.11 -1.13 9.39
CA ARG A 575 13.27 -2.59 9.26
C ARG A 575 12.05 -3.39 9.71
N ALA A 576 11.39 -2.93 10.77
CA ALA A 576 10.18 -3.56 11.27
C ALA A 576 9.03 -3.45 10.24
N VAL A 577 8.93 -2.32 9.55
CA VAL A 577 7.94 -2.10 8.49
C VAL A 577 8.32 -2.87 7.22
N GLU A 578 9.60 -2.93 6.87
CA GLU A 578 10.12 -3.72 5.73
C GLU A 578 9.77 -5.21 5.89
N VAL A 579 10.01 -5.80 7.07
CA VAL A 579 9.67 -7.21 7.31
C VAL A 579 8.16 -7.45 7.31
N GLU A 580 7.38 -6.48 7.81
CA GLU A 580 5.92 -6.54 7.76
C GLU A 580 5.38 -6.53 6.34
N ASP A 581 5.83 -5.57 5.54
CA ASP A 581 5.49 -5.43 4.13
C ASP A 581 5.82 -6.72 3.38
N LEU A 582 7.03 -7.23 3.56
CA LEU A 582 7.49 -8.46 2.93
C LEU A 582 6.62 -9.67 3.31
N GLY A 583 6.38 -9.86 4.60
CA GLY A 583 5.60 -10.97 5.12
C GLY A 583 4.14 -10.94 4.67
N ARG A 584 3.47 -9.80 4.81
CA ARG A 584 2.06 -9.64 4.42
C ARG A 584 1.86 -9.74 2.92
N GLN A 585 2.72 -9.11 2.11
CA GLN A 585 2.58 -9.20 0.66
C GLN A 585 2.79 -10.62 0.15
N VAL A 586 3.78 -11.36 0.66
CA VAL A 586 3.97 -12.77 0.30
C VAL A 586 2.80 -13.62 0.81
N GLN A 587 2.27 -13.34 2.01
CA GLN A 587 1.09 -14.03 2.55
C GLN A 587 -0.12 -13.88 1.62
N VAL A 588 -0.38 -12.67 1.11
CA VAL A 588 -1.57 -12.34 0.30
C VAL A 588 -1.38 -12.61 -1.19
N HIS A 589 -0.31 -12.11 -1.80
CA HIS A 589 -0.07 -12.17 -3.25
C HIS A 589 0.82 -13.35 -3.67
N GLY A 590 1.50 -13.99 -2.72
CA GLY A 590 2.53 -15.01 -3.01
C GLY A 590 3.83 -14.42 -3.55
N ARG A 591 3.93 -13.09 -3.65
CA ARG A 591 5.13 -12.35 -4.08
C ARG A 591 5.16 -10.98 -3.42
N ARG A 592 6.32 -10.34 -3.42
CA ARG A 592 6.46 -8.92 -3.10
C ARG A 592 6.28 -8.08 -4.38
N ILE A 593 5.44 -7.06 -4.28
CA ILE A 593 5.30 -5.93 -5.19
C ILE A 593 6.36 -4.89 -4.76
N GLY A 594 7.37 -4.68 -5.59
CA GLY A 594 8.48 -3.79 -5.26
C GLY A 594 8.07 -2.31 -5.25
N ILE A 595 8.83 -1.46 -4.57
CA ILE A 595 8.59 -0.01 -4.50
C ILE A 595 8.49 0.62 -5.89
N ARG A 596 9.34 0.20 -6.84
CA ARG A 596 9.31 0.72 -8.21
C ARG A 596 8.02 0.36 -8.95
N GLU A 597 7.53 -0.87 -8.80
CA GLU A 597 6.25 -1.29 -9.38
C GLU A 597 5.10 -0.48 -8.76
N MET A 598 5.14 -0.20 -7.45
CA MET A 598 4.16 0.66 -6.80
C MET A 598 4.24 2.12 -7.28
N ASP A 599 5.44 2.67 -7.42
CA ASP A 599 5.69 4.03 -7.94
C ASP A 599 5.12 4.20 -9.35
N GLU A 600 5.44 3.27 -10.26
CA GLU A 600 4.92 3.24 -11.62
C GLU A 600 3.39 3.18 -11.65
N ARG A 601 2.78 2.29 -10.86
CA ARG A 601 1.32 2.19 -10.76
C ARG A 601 0.65 3.41 -10.17
N ILE A 602 1.28 4.09 -9.22
CA ILE A 602 0.78 5.36 -8.71
C ILE A 602 0.89 6.44 -9.78
N ASP A 603 1.99 6.47 -10.54
CA ASP A 603 2.22 7.42 -11.63
C ASP A 603 1.27 7.23 -12.82
N GLU A 604 0.75 6.03 -13.03
CA GLU A 604 -0.28 5.74 -14.02
C GLU A 604 -1.67 6.30 -13.65
N VAL A 605 -1.94 6.58 -12.36
CA VAL A 605 -3.26 7.07 -11.93
C VAL A 605 -3.57 8.45 -12.53
N GLU A 606 -4.65 8.54 -13.30
CA GLU A 606 -5.20 9.77 -13.88
C GLU A 606 -6.35 10.34 -13.03
N LYS A 607 -6.83 11.54 -13.37
CA LYS A 607 -7.92 12.19 -12.62
C LYS A 607 -9.22 11.42 -12.78
N GLU A 608 -9.46 10.95 -13.99
CA GLU A 608 -10.63 10.21 -14.41
C GLU A 608 -10.76 8.92 -13.59
N ASP A 609 -9.65 8.25 -13.29
CA ASP A 609 -9.61 7.05 -12.43
C ASP A 609 -10.06 7.38 -10.99
N VAL A 610 -9.56 8.49 -10.43
CA VAL A 610 -9.90 8.93 -9.07
C VAL A 610 -11.37 9.38 -8.98
N GLU A 611 -11.88 10.07 -9.99
CA GLU A 611 -13.29 10.46 -10.05
C GLU A 611 -14.21 9.25 -10.25
N GLN A 612 -13.78 8.28 -11.06
CA GLN A 612 -14.52 7.05 -11.31
C GLN A 612 -14.59 6.20 -10.04
N ILE A 613 -13.46 5.97 -9.37
CA ILE A 613 -13.46 5.17 -8.13
C ILE A 613 -14.24 5.86 -7.01
N ALA A 614 -14.20 7.20 -6.92
CA ALA A 614 -15.04 7.95 -5.99
C ALA A 614 -16.53 7.70 -6.26
N ARG A 615 -16.97 7.71 -7.53
CA ARG A 615 -18.35 7.37 -7.90
C ARG A 615 -18.71 5.93 -7.55
N ASP A 616 -17.84 4.98 -7.86
CA ASP A 616 -18.10 3.56 -7.64
C ASP A 616 -18.23 3.22 -6.15
N VAL A 617 -17.36 3.78 -5.32
CA VAL A 617 -17.36 3.55 -3.86
C VAL A 617 -18.49 4.31 -3.17
N LEU A 618 -18.64 5.62 -3.43
CA LEU A 618 -19.62 6.46 -2.72
C LEU A 618 -21.08 6.19 -3.14
N SER A 619 -21.30 5.56 -4.30
CA SER A 619 -22.63 5.05 -4.69
C SER A 619 -22.99 3.73 -4.00
N GLY A 620 -22.01 3.03 -3.42
CA GLY A 620 -22.22 1.83 -2.61
C GLY A 620 -23.15 2.11 -1.43
N GLY A 621 -23.88 1.10 -0.96
CA GLY A 621 -24.80 1.30 0.15
C GLY A 621 -24.04 1.73 1.42
N VAL A 622 -24.47 2.81 2.06
CA VAL A 622 -23.75 3.40 3.20
C VAL A 622 -24.06 2.68 4.51
N THR A 623 -23.01 2.42 5.30
CA THR A 623 -23.07 2.06 6.71
C THR A 623 -22.81 3.30 7.55
N VAL A 624 -23.73 3.60 8.46
CA VAL A 624 -23.69 4.79 9.34
C VAL A 624 -23.46 4.32 10.77
N VAL A 625 -22.38 4.78 11.39
CA VAL A 625 -22.13 4.55 12.81
C VAL A 625 -21.93 5.90 13.49
N ALA A 626 -22.64 6.16 14.58
CA ALA A 626 -22.46 7.38 15.36
C ALA A 626 -22.54 7.15 16.85
N ARG A 627 -21.79 7.95 17.62
CA ARG A 627 -21.85 7.99 19.08
C ARG A 627 -21.80 9.43 19.59
N GLY A 628 -22.63 9.77 20.57
CA GLY A 628 -22.79 11.14 21.09
C GLY A 628 -24.25 11.60 21.12
N GLU A 629 -24.52 12.85 20.75
CA GLU A 629 -25.88 13.40 20.59
C GLU A 629 -26.48 12.96 19.24
N VAL A 630 -26.86 11.68 19.14
CA VAL A 630 -27.28 11.05 17.88
C VAL A 630 -28.67 11.47 17.41
N ASP A 631 -29.56 11.90 18.31
CA ASP A 631 -30.94 12.28 17.97
C ASP A 631 -30.99 13.49 17.03
N ALA A 632 -30.04 14.41 17.19
CA ALA A 632 -29.92 15.60 16.35
C ALA A 632 -29.47 15.29 14.91
N LEU A 633 -28.90 14.10 14.63
CA LEU A 633 -28.47 13.72 13.28
C LEU A 633 -29.64 13.51 12.31
N GLY A 634 -30.82 13.17 12.83
CA GLY A 634 -31.96 12.75 12.02
C GLY A 634 -31.66 11.52 11.15
N ASP A 635 -32.36 11.40 10.03
CA ASP A 635 -32.09 10.32 9.07
C ASP A 635 -30.89 10.68 8.17
N VAL A 636 -29.71 10.24 8.60
CA VAL A 636 -28.44 10.43 7.90
C VAL A 636 -28.50 9.82 6.49
N ARG A 637 -29.06 8.61 6.34
CA ARG A 637 -29.11 7.91 5.04
C ARG A 637 -30.02 8.64 4.07
N ALA A 638 -31.20 9.08 4.50
CA ALA A 638 -32.09 9.88 3.67
C ALA A 638 -31.44 11.22 3.29
N THR A 639 -30.68 11.84 4.19
CA THR A 639 -29.96 13.08 3.91
C THR A 639 -28.88 12.88 2.86
N LEU A 640 -28.04 11.85 3.00
CA LEU A 640 -27.01 11.48 2.00
C LEU A 640 -27.63 11.09 0.65
N GLY A 641 -28.79 10.42 0.66
CA GLY A 641 -29.51 10.04 -0.55
C GLY A 641 -29.95 11.25 -1.40
N LYS A 642 -30.24 12.41 -0.78
CA LYS A 642 -30.53 13.67 -1.52
C LYS A 642 -29.35 14.15 -2.35
N TYR A 643 -28.14 13.77 -1.96
CA TYR A 643 -26.88 14.09 -2.64
C TYR A 643 -26.42 12.98 -3.60
N GLY A 644 -27.21 11.91 -3.78
CA GLY A 644 -26.86 10.77 -4.63
C GLY A 644 -25.87 9.78 -4.00
N ILE A 645 -25.63 9.87 -2.68
CA ILE A 645 -24.64 9.08 -1.95
C ILE A 645 -25.33 7.94 -1.22
N GLY A 646 -24.70 6.77 -1.15
CA GLY A 646 -25.15 5.70 -0.27
C GLY A 646 -26.39 4.94 -0.76
N LEU A 647 -26.82 5.19 -2.01
CA LEU A 647 -28.07 4.67 -2.58
C LEU A 647 -28.03 3.15 -2.80
N GLY A 648 -26.85 2.57 -2.97
CA GLY A 648 -26.68 1.18 -3.35
C GLY A 648 -27.06 0.93 -4.81
N LYS A 649 -26.60 -0.20 -5.35
CA LYS A 649 -27.02 -0.72 -6.65
C LYS A 649 -28.25 -1.61 -6.44
N ASP A 650 -29.31 -1.43 -7.22
CA ASP A 650 -30.39 -2.40 -7.30
C ASP A 650 -29.88 -3.72 -7.92
N ALA A 651 -30.70 -4.77 -7.89
CA ALA A 651 -30.36 -6.10 -8.42
C ALA A 651 -29.97 -6.11 -9.91
N ASN A 652 -30.16 -5.00 -10.63
CA ASN A 652 -29.82 -4.80 -12.03
C ASN A 652 -28.59 -3.88 -12.23
N GLY A 653 -27.92 -3.45 -11.16
CA GLY A 653 -26.70 -2.63 -11.24
C GLY A 653 -26.94 -1.12 -11.40
N TYR A 654 -28.19 -0.64 -11.29
CA TYR A 654 -28.52 0.78 -11.34
C TYR A 654 -28.55 1.39 -9.94
N ALA A 655 -28.03 2.61 -9.79
CA ALA A 655 -28.14 3.35 -8.54
C ALA A 655 -29.62 3.57 -8.19
N LEU A 656 -30.03 3.24 -6.96
CA LEU A 656 -31.39 3.47 -6.46
C LEU A 656 -31.63 4.96 -6.20
N GLY A 657 -31.79 5.74 -7.28
CA GLY A 657 -32.13 7.16 -7.22
C GLY A 657 -32.94 7.56 -8.44
N ARG A 658 -34.28 7.50 -8.34
CA ARG A 658 -35.15 8.21 -9.28
C ARG A 658 -35.01 9.71 -9.05
N GLY A 659 -34.59 10.43 -10.08
CA GLY A 659 -34.71 11.89 -10.10
C GLY A 659 -33.60 12.51 -10.92
N GLY A 660 -33.91 12.87 -12.17
CA GLY A 660 -32.97 13.50 -13.08
C GLY A 660 -32.28 14.73 -12.49
N TRP A 661 -31.04 14.94 -12.95
CA TRP A 661 -30.32 16.19 -12.86
C TRP A 661 -31.25 17.36 -13.20
N PHE A 662 -31.70 18.11 -12.20
CA PHE A 662 -32.29 19.42 -12.45
C PHE A 662 -31.14 20.40 -12.71
N ARG A 663 -31.24 21.06 -13.87
CA ARG A 663 -30.37 22.15 -14.34
C ARG A 663 -30.28 23.29 -13.35
#